data_AF-A0A8H3INK7-F1
#
_entry.id   AF-A0A8H3INK7-F1
#
_cell.length_a   1.000
_cell.length_b   1.000
_cell.length_c   1.000
_cell.angle_alpha   90.00
_cell.angle_beta   90.00
_cell.angle_gamma   90.00
#
_symmetry.space_group_name_H-M   'P 1'
#
loop_
_entity.id
_entity.type
_entity.pdbx_description
1 polymer ?
#
loop_
_entity_poly.entity_id
_entity_poly.type
_entity_poly.pdbx_seq_one_letter_code
_entity_poly.pdbx_strand_id
1 'polypeptide(L)'
;MAHRAVALKEEGNKYFQNGEYTEAEALYSQAVQKDPSNPKLFTNRAMTRIKLQQFEGCMDDCLKSIELDRASMKGYYLLAQAQLALNHPNEALSSALTAYEKCLETNDKSASAVSGLVLQAKKQKWEVRERERIRSRSSMLRELEDMLMKNKREELRQLRLKMLDFSEEAEEKSDIELECRKKIEELRTIFAIADPKNLQRREVPDYLIDSISFTIMHDPVMTRTGNSYDRVTLMEHFKRSHTDPLTREPLRADDIRPNLALKQACDDFLENNGLPWAPTQEIPVDVFILHSPERNMLSPVDAFCPAKVQTRPSTEPKTSKSEDRYDLPILKQINYIWLGPTFDNFDQTEIQECVKRNPDYRVKLWLDDFSMLEMEGPRGLPSILPPASLKIYTSGMNKAISSAQINKTFAVIVRAQIEYYKVRLKSQLRAHIPTIQKFQDFLQQNDLHNVDLLFLSDFYEALFQAEHQRDQKSLCYPSLNPSSLASRWDNLGPEVRLLQWAFFERYRGNYAAASNLLRAQLLQSHPGIYVDHHTTVPSIGDIRGFRFALTADLAPSQSFLASAPNHPCLQYFRYCILQNYDILLKNDFKCVTLDYTTMKKPTDPLDLQNPYISETYSMSGSGAFFKAMKDVAEGVLGEDIDVSKAAMEKVRVNARGVKG
;
A
#
# COMPACT_ATOMS: atom_id res chain seq x y z
N MET A 1 51.61 -4.78 -31.64
CA MET A 1 50.26 -4.20 -31.46
C MET A 1 49.57 -4.76 -30.21
N ALA A 2 49.61 -6.07 -29.96
CA ALA A 2 49.03 -6.71 -28.78
C ALA A 2 49.48 -6.11 -27.43
N HIS A 3 50.77 -5.78 -27.25
CA HIS A 3 51.25 -5.17 -25.99
C HIS A 3 50.59 -3.81 -25.68
N ARG A 4 50.23 -3.04 -26.71
CA ARG A 4 49.52 -1.76 -26.54
C ARG A 4 48.04 -1.97 -26.19
N ALA A 5 47.41 -3.02 -26.71
CA ALA A 5 46.04 -3.40 -26.33
C ALA A 5 45.97 -3.86 -24.87
N VAL A 6 46.98 -4.58 -24.37
CA VAL A 6 47.07 -5.00 -22.96
C VAL A 6 47.18 -3.80 -22.02
N ALA A 7 48.03 -2.83 -22.35
CA ALA A 7 48.17 -1.60 -21.56
C ALA A 7 46.86 -0.79 -21.51
N LEU A 8 46.19 -0.59 -22.66
CA LEU A 8 44.89 0.10 -22.74
C LEU A 8 43.80 -0.63 -21.95
N LYS A 9 43.79 -1.97 -21.97
CA LYS A 9 42.88 -2.79 -21.16
C LYS A 9 43.13 -2.59 -19.66
N GLU A 10 44.39 -2.55 -19.22
CA GLU A 10 44.74 -2.33 -17.82
C GLU A 10 44.36 -0.92 -17.35
N GLU A 11 44.54 0.07 -18.21
CA GLU A 11 44.10 1.45 -17.95
C GLU A 11 42.57 1.52 -17.85
N GLY A 12 41.85 0.91 -18.80
CA GLY A 12 40.40 0.79 -18.76
C GLY A 12 39.90 0.09 -17.50
N ASN A 13 40.61 -0.94 -17.02
CA ASN A 13 40.27 -1.61 -15.75
C ASN A 13 40.38 -0.66 -14.53
N LYS A 14 41.34 0.28 -14.53
CA LYS A 14 41.47 1.28 -13.44
C LYS A 14 40.29 2.23 -13.44
N TYR A 15 39.93 2.78 -14.61
CA TYR A 15 38.75 3.64 -14.75
C TYR A 15 37.46 2.92 -14.38
N PHE A 16 37.31 1.65 -14.81
CA PHE A 16 36.17 0.82 -14.43
C PHE A 16 36.08 0.60 -12.90
N GLN A 17 37.21 0.36 -12.23
CA GLN A 17 37.25 0.21 -10.77
C GLN A 17 36.93 1.52 -10.03
N ASN A 18 37.27 2.66 -10.62
CA ASN A 18 36.96 3.99 -10.09
C ASN A 18 35.50 4.43 -10.32
N GLY A 19 34.71 3.66 -11.09
CA GLY A 19 33.33 3.99 -11.43
C GLY A 19 33.17 4.92 -12.64
N GLU A 20 34.27 5.27 -13.31
CA GLU A 20 34.32 6.11 -14.50
C GLU A 20 34.10 5.25 -15.76
N TYR A 21 32.84 4.85 -15.98
CA TYR A 21 32.49 3.86 -17.00
C TYR A 21 32.58 4.40 -18.44
N THR A 22 32.35 5.69 -18.65
CA THR A 22 32.45 6.34 -19.98
C THR A 22 33.88 6.33 -20.52
N GLU A 23 34.84 6.67 -19.68
CA GLU A 23 36.27 6.68 -19.96
C GLU A 23 36.79 5.25 -20.16
N ALA A 24 36.32 4.32 -19.31
CA ALA A 24 36.63 2.90 -19.46
C ALA A 24 36.13 2.35 -20.82
N GLU A 25 34.92 2.70 -21.26
CA GLU A 25 34.40 2.26 -22.56
C GLU A 25 35.26 2.77 -23.72
N ALA A 26 35.71 4.04 -23.66
CA ALA A 26 36.57 4.63 -24.68
C ALA A 26 37.92 3.89 -24.75
N LEU A 27 38.54 3.60 -23.60
CA LEU A 27 39.81 2.86 -23.52
C LEU A 27 39.67 1.41 -23.99
N TYR A 28 38.59 0.72 -23.60
CA TYR A 28 38.33 -0.63 -24.10
C TYR A 28 38.05 -0.63 -25.61
N SER A 29 37.35 0.37 -26.14
CA SER A 29 37.12 0.50 -27.58
C SER A 29 38.42 0.70 -28.36
N GLN A 30 39.35 1.51 -27.83
CA GLN A 30 40.69 1.62 -28.40
C GLN A 30 41.46 0.29 -28.30
N ALA A 31 41.35 -0.44 -27.18
CA ALA A 31 41.98 -1.73 -27.01
C ALA A 31 41.46 -2.76 -28.05
N VAL A 32 40.14 -2.81 -28.27
CA VAL A 32 39.50 -3.67 -29.29
C VAL A 32 39.99 -3.33 -30.69
N GLN A 33 40.19 -2.05 -31.03
CA GLN A 33 40.76 -1.67 -32.34
C GLN A 33 42.22 -2.14 -32.50
N LYS A 34 42.99 -2.23 -31.42
CA LYS A 34 44.39 -2.68 -31.46
C LYS A 34 44.54 -4.20 -31.44
N ASP A 35 43.59 -4.91 -30.86
CA ASP A 35 43.52 -6.37 -30.85
C ASP A 35 42.08 -6.88 -30.95
N PRO A 36 41.52 -6.94 -32.18
CA PRO A 36 40.15 -7.41 -32.41
C PRO A 36 39.96 -8.92 -32.20
N SER A 37 41.04 -9.68 -31.97
CA SER A 37 41.00 -11.14 -31.83
C SER A 37 40.78 -11.60 -30.39
N ASN A 38 40.85 -10.68 -29.44
CA ASN A 38 40.83 -11.00 -28.02
C ASN A 38 39.41 -10.91 -27.43
N PRO A 39 38.77 -12.06 -27.08
CA PRO A 39 37.40 -12.07 -26.57
C PRO A 39 37.24 -11.31 -25.24
N LYS A 40 38.28 -11.26 -24.41
CA LYS A 40 38.23 -10.60 -23.09
C LYS A 40 38.02 -9.09 -23.18
N LEU A 41 38.51 -8.46 -24.26
CA LEU A 41 38.32 -7.02 -24.48
C LEU A 41 36.85 -6.70 -24.74
N PHE A 42 36.18 -7.54 -25.54
CA PHE A 42 34.74 -7.43 -25.78
C PHE A 42 33.92 -7.66 -24.51
N THR A 43 34.24 -8.69 -23.69
CA THR A 43 33.50 -8.90 -22.43
C THR A 43 33.69 -7.76 -21.43
N ASN A 44 34.89 -7.15 -21.37
CA ASN A 44 35.14 -6.02 -20.47
C ASN A 44 34.39 -4.76 -20.93
N ARG A 45 34.35 -4.52 -22.25
CA ARG A 45 33.54 -3.43 -22.82
C ARG A 45 32.03 -3.68 -22.62
N ALA A 46 31.56 -4.90 -22.84
CA ALA A 46 30.18 -5.31 -22.61
C ALA A 46 29.74 -5.06 -21.16
N MET A 47 30.56 -5.48 -20.18
CA MET A 47 30.31 -5.21 -18.76
C MET A 47 30.20 -3.70 -18.46
N THR A 48 31.07 -2.90 -19.08
CA THR A 48 31.05 -1.44 -18.96
C THR A 48 29.75 -0.85 -19.55
N ARG A 49 29.32 -1.36 -20.70
CA ARG A 49 28.07 -0.97 -21.36
C ARG A 49 26.83 -1.35 -20.55
N ILE A 50 26.83 -2.49 -19.85
CA ILE A 50 25.77 -2.84 -18.89
C ILE A 50 25.68 -1.79 -17.77
N LYS A 51 26.81 -1.33 -17.23
CA LYS A 51 26.82 -0.28 -16.20
C LYS A 51 26.34 1.07 -16.73
N LEU A 52 26.58 1.35 -18.01
CA LEU A 52 26.06 2.52 -18.72
C LEU A 52 24.61 2.36 -19.23
N GLN A 53 23.95 1.23 -18.95
CA GLN A 53 22.62 0.87 -19.47
C GLN A 53 22.51 0.85 -21.01
N GLN A 54 23.63 0.65 -21.71
CA GLN A 54 23.70 0.51 -23.16
C GLN A 54 23.60 -0.97 -23.56
N PHE A 55 22.39 -1.53 -23.46
CA PHE A 55 22.18 -2.97 -23.60
C PHE A 55 22.34 -3.49 -25.05
N GLU A 56 21.96 -2.71 -26.06
CA GLU A 56 22.10 -3.10 -27.47
C GLU A 56 23.58 -3.27 -27.86
N GLY A 57 24.42 -2.26 -27.58
CA GLY A 57 25.87 -2.35 -27.83
C GLY A 57 26.57 -3.40 -26.96
N CYS A 58 26.01 -3.73 -25.79
CA CYS A 58 26.48 -4.86 -24.99
C CYS A 58 26.20 -6.20 -25.68
N MET A 59 25.02 -6.38 -26.27
CA MET A 59 24.69 -7.63 -26.99
C MET A 59 25.66 -7.87 -28.14
N ASP A 60 25.95 -6.86 -28.95
CA ASP A 60 26.91 -6.97 -30.06
C ASP A 60 28.30 -7.40 -29.59
N ASP A 61 28.78 -6.80 -28.49
CA ASP A 61 30.07 -7.16 -27.89
C ASP A 61 30.07 -8.59 -27.34
N CYS A 62 28.98 -9.01 -26.70
CA CYS A 62 28.86 -10.36 -26.18
C CYS A 62 28.82 -11.40 -27.30
N LEU A 63 28.02 -11.15 -28.35
CA LEU A 63 27.97 -12.01 -29.53
C LEU A 63 29.34 -12.10 -30.19
N LYS A 64 30.06 -10.98 -30.33
CA LYS A 64 31.40 -11.00 -30.90
C LYS A 64 32.40 -11.75 -30.02
N SER A 65 32.30 -11.61 -28.71
CA SER A 65 33.11 -12.41 -27.78
C SER A 65 32.82 -13.90 -27.91
N ILE A 66 31.56 -14.30 -28.08
CA ILE A 66 31.14 -15.71 -28.19
C ILE A 66 31.58 -16.31 -29.54
N GLU A 67 31.57 -15.52 -30.62
CA GLU A 67 32.13 -15.94 -31.91
C GLU A 67 33.62 -16.29 -31.80
N LEU A 68 34.38 -15.47 -31.05
CA LEU A 68 35.81 -15.65 -30.83
C LEU A 68 36.12 -16.75 -29.81
N ASP A 69 35.31 -16.86 -28.76
CA ASP A 69 35.44 -17.87 -27.71
C ASP A 69 34.07 -18.41 -27.31
N ARG A 70 33.72 -19.56 -27.90
CA ARG A 70 32.47 -20.27 -27.63
C ARG A 70 32.40 -20.88 -26.23
N ALA A 71 33.51 -20.97 -25.50
CA ALA A 71 33.57 -21.46 -24.13
C ALA A 71 33.44 -20.33 -23.10
N SER A 72 33.31 -19.07 -23.54
CA SER A 72 33.25 -17.91 -22.66
C SER A 72 31.95 -17.85 -21.84
N MET A 73 31.98 -18.37 -20.61
CA MET A 73 30.87 -18.26 -19.64
C MET A 73 30.45 -16.79 -19.45
N LYS A 74 31.42 -15.88 -19.31
CA LYS A 74 31.16 -14.44 -19.10
C LYS A 74 30.44 -13.80 -20.30
N GLY A 75 30.75 -14.24 -21.52
CA GLY A 75 30.06 -13.76 -22.71
C GLY A 75 28.56 -14.08 -22.67
N TYR A 76 28.21 -15.34 -22.40
CA TYR A 76 26.82 -15.77 -22.28
C TYR A 76 26.09 -15.13 -21.08
N TYR A 77 26.78 -14.96 -19.94
CA TYR A 77 26.21 -14.33 -18.76
C TYR A 77 25.82 -12.87 -19.01
N LEU A 78 26.72 -12.08 -19.61
CA LEU A 78 26.45 -10.67 -19.93
C LEU A 78 25.41 -10.54 -21.05
N LEU A 79 25.43 -11.46 -22.03
CA LEU A 79 24.40 -11.53 -23.06
C LEU A 79 23.01 -11.74 -22.46
N ALA A 80 22.88 -12.70 -21.54
CA ALA A 80 21.63 -12.97 -20.85
C ALA A 80 21.14 -11.75 -20.05
N GLN A 81 22.04 -11.04 -19.34
CA GLN A 81 21.68 -9.80 -18.63
C GLN A 81 21.17 -8.71 -19.57
N ALA A 82 21.86 -8.48 -20.69
CA ALA A 82 21.43 -7.50 -21.69
C ALA A 82 20.08 -7.89 -22.32
N GLN A 83 19.87 -9.17 -22.63
CA GLN A 83 18.60 -9.68 -23.17
C GLN A 83 17.44 -9.54 -22.17
N LEU A 84 17.66 -9.77 -20.86
CA LEU A 84 16.64 -9.50 -19.85
C LEU A 84 16.31 -8.01 -19.76
N ALA A 85 17.31 -7.14 -19.81
CA ALA A 85 17.10 -5.69 -19.78
C ALA A 85 16.33 -5.18 -21.01
N LEU A 86 16.48 -5.83 -22.17
CA LEU A 86 15.76 -5.54 -23.40
C LEU A 86 14.40 -6.25 -23.50
N ASN A 87 13.95 -6.94 -22.46
CA ASN A 87 12.70 -7.72 -22.43
C ASN A 87 12.64 -8.86 -23.46
N HIS A 88 13.76 -9.54 -23.72
CA HIS A 88 13.85 -10.76 -24.54
C HIS A 88 14.07 -12.01 -23.65
N PRO A 89 13.10 -12.42 -22.81
CA PRO A 89 13.33 -13.42 -21.78
C PRO A 89 13.54 -14.85 -22.31
N ASN A 90 13.03 -15.16 -23.51
CA ASN A 90 13.23 -16.48 -24.14
C ASN A 90 14.69 -16.69 -24.52
N GLU A 91 15.28 -15.71 -25.21
CA GLU A 91 16.68 -15.73 -25.60
C GLU A 91 17.58 -15.64 -24.36
N ALA A 92 17.25 -14.76 -23.41
CA ALA A 92 17.96 -14.64 -22.16
C ALA A 92 18.03 -15.94 -21.37
N LEU A 93 16.93 -16.71 -21.32
CA LEU A 93 16.91 -18.01 -20.65
C LEU A 93 17.88 -19.00 -21.31
N SER A 94 17.90 -19.05 -22.65
CA SER A 94 18.84 -19.92 -23.37
C SER A 94 20.30 -19.55 -23.09
N SER A 95 20.63 -18.26 -23.18
CA SER A 95 21.96 -17.73 -22.87
C SER A 95 22.36 -17.99 -21.41
N ALA A 96 21.43 -17.81 -20.47
CA ALA A 96 21.68 -18.04 -19.04
C ALA A 96 21.94 -19.52 -18.73
N LEU A 97 21.19 -20.44 -19.35
CA LEU A 97 21.40 -21.88 -19.21
C LEU A 97 22.77 -22.30 -19.76
N THR A 98 23.13 -21.81 -20.95
CA THR A 98 24.47 -22.07 -21.51
C THR A 98 25.58 -21.49 -20.63
N ALA A 99 25.39 -20.29 -20.06
CA ALA A 99 26.33 -19.73 -19.09
C ALA A 99 26.47 -20.63 -17.85
N TYR A 100 25.35 -21.17 -17.35
CA TYR A 100 25.33 -22.05 -16.19
C TYR A 100 26.07 -23.37 -16.47
N GLU A 101 25.82 -24.00 -17.61
CA GLU A 101 26.53 -25.22 -18.06
C GLU A 101 28.05 -24.98 -18.13
N LYS A 102 28.47 -23.87 -18.74
CA LYS A 102 29.90 -23.51 -18.81
C LYS A 102 30.51 -23.21 -17.44
N CYS A 103 29.73 -22.66 -16.53
CA CYS A 103 30.14 -22.44 -15.15
C CYS A 103 30.37 -23.76 -14.41
N LEU A 104 29.54 -24.77 -14.65
CA LEU A 104 29.70 -26.11 -14.08
C LEU A 104 30.90 -26.85 -14.67
N GLU A 105 31.14 -26.76 -15.99
CA GLU A 105 32.32 -27.35 -16.65
C GLU A 105 33.63 -26.77 -16.10
N THR A 106 33.66 -25.47 -15.82
CA THR A 106 34.87 -24.77 -15.33
C THR A 106 34.99 -24.73 -13.81
N ASN A 107 33.99 -25.23 -13.08
CA ASN A 107 33.87 -25.13 -11.62
C ASN A 107 34.12 -23.70 -11.10
N ASP A 108 33.59 -22.70 -11.81
CA ASP A 108 33.76 -21.29 -11.49
C ASP A 108 32.91 -20.93 -10.25
N LYS A 109 33.47 -20.09 -9.37
CA LYS A 109 32.80 -19.59 -8.15
C LYS A 109 31.51 -18.82 -8.47
N SER A 110 31.38 -18.36 -9.71
CA SER A 110 30.25 -17.59 -10.22
C SER A 110 28.94 -18.38 -10.34
N ALA A 111 28.95 -19.71 -10.12
CA ALA A 111 27.79 -20.59 -10.30
C ALA A 111 26.52 -20.13 -9.58
N SER A 112 26.66 -19.54 -8.38
CA SER A 112 25.53 -19.00 -7.62
C SER A 112 24.89 -17.80 -8.29
N ALA A 113 25.69 -16.85 -8.77
CA ALA A 113 25.20 -15.69 -9.49
C ALA A 113 24.54 -16.07 -10.83
N VAL A 114 25.06 -17.10 -11.52
CA VAL A 114 24.49 -17.58 -12.79
C VAL A 114 23.18 -18.35 -12.55
N SER A 115 23.09 -19.16 -11.51
CA SER A 115 21.85 -19.84 -11.10
C SER A 115 20.72 -18.84 -10.80
N GLY A 116 21.04 -17.76 -10.06
CA GLY A 116 20.09 -16.67 -9.82
C GLY A 116 19.60 -16.00 -11.10
N LEU A 117 20.48 -15.84 -12.11
CA LEU A 117 20.11 -15.28 -13.41
C LEU A 117 19.16 -16.21 -14.20
N VAL A 118 19.37 -17.52 -14.15
CA VAL A 118 18.47 -18.50 -14.77
C VAL A 118 17.07 -18.41 -14.16
N LEU A 119 16.96 -18.34 -12.83
CA LEU A 119 15.69 -18.17 -12.14
C LEU A 119 15.00 -16.84 -12.51
N GLN A 120 15.77 -15.75 -12.60
CA GLN A 120 15.27 -14.45 -13.05
C GLN A 120 14.72 -14.51 -14.49
N ALA A 121 15.42 -15.18 -15.40
CA ALA A 121 15.00 -15.34 -16.79
C ALA A 121 13.74 -16.21 -16.91
N LYS A 122 13.66 -17.33 -16.18
CA LYS A 122 12.44 -18.16 -16.09
C LYS A 122 11.25 -17.33 -15.60
N LYS A 123 11.47 -16.44 -14.62
CA LYS A 123 10.43 -15.58 -14.08
C LYS A 123 9.90 -14.57 -15.09
N GLN A 124 10.79 -13.81 -15.73
CA GLN A 124 10.38 -12.81 -16.73
C GLN A 124 9.67 -13.46 -17.94
N LYS A 125 10.14 -14.63 -18.38
CA LYS A 125 9.48 -15.41 -19.44
C LYS A 125 8.04 -15.73 -19.07
N TRP A 126 7.82 -16.16 -17.83
CA TRP A 126 6.50 -16.44 -17.32
C TRP A 126 5.64 -15.16 -17.21
N GLU A 127 6.19 -14.06 -16.69
CA GLU A 127 5.47 -12.77 -16.58
C GLU A 127 4.98 -12.25 -17.93
N VAL A 128 5.79 -12.40 -18.99
CA VAL A 128 5.37 -12.01 -20.36
C VAL A 128 4.22 -12.89 -20.85
N ARG A 129 4.32 -14.22 -20.71
CA ARG A 129 3.27 -15.16 -21.10
C ARG A 129 1.97 -14.92 -20.32
N GLU A 130 2.09 -14.65 -19.02
CA GLU A 130 0.94 -14.39 -18.16
C GLU A 130 0.26 -13.07 -18.54
N ARG A 131 1.05 -12.03 -18.83
CA ARG A 131 0.54 -10.74 -19.32
C ARG A 131 -0.21 -10.91 -20.64
N GLU A 132 0.29 -11.71 -21.58
CA GLU A 132 -0.39 -12.00 -22.85
C GLU A 132 -1.69 -12.78 -22.65
N ARG A 133 -1.70 -13.76 -21.74
CA ARG A 133 -2.90 -14.52 -21.38
C ARG A 133 -4.00 -13.60 -20.82
N ILE A 134 -3.63 -12.71 -19.89
CA ILE A 134 -4.57 -11.73 -19.31
C ILE A 134 -5.05 -10.75 -20.39
N ARG A 135 -4.15 -10.27 -21.25
CA ARG A 135 -4.50 -9.36 -22.35
C ARG A 135 -5.51 -9.98 -23.33
N SER A 136 -5.23 -11.18 -23.80
CA SER A 136 -6.08 -11.90 -24.76
C SER A 136 -7.47 -12.18 -24.18
N ARG A 137 -7.53 -12.54 -22.89
CA ARG A 137 -8.79 -12.79 -22.16
C ARG A 137 -9.67 -11.55 -22.12
N SER A 138 -9.14 -10.43 -21.65
CA SER A 138 -9.97 -9.25 -21.51
C SER A 138 -10.25 -8.58 -22.87
N SER A 139 -9.47 -8.87 -23.92
CA SER A 139 -9.84 -8.54 -25.31
C SER A 139 -11.09 -9.30 -25.75
N MET A 140 -11.12 -10.63 -25.54
CA MET A 140 -12.28 -11.47 -25.88
C MET A 140 -13.52 -11.08 -25.07
N LEU A 141 -13.36 -10.83 -23.76
CA LEU A 141 -14.45 -10.35 -22.92
C LEU A 141 -15.00 -9.01 -23.44
N ARG A 142 -14.13 -8.07 -23.81
CA ARG A 142 -14.56 -6.80 -24.43
C ARG A 142 -15.33 -7.03 -25.72
N GLU A 143 -14.80 -7.84 -26.64
CA GLU A 143 -15.45 -8.07 -27.93
C GLU A 143 -16.87 -8.62 -27.75
N LEU A 144 -17.05 -9.53 -26.79
CA LEU A 144 -18.36 -10.09 -26.44
C LEU A 144 -19.29 -9.04 -25.79
N GLU A 145 -18.78 -8.21 -24.87
CA GLU A 145 -19.54 -7.09 -24.28
C GLU A 145 -19.98 -6.07 -25.34
N ASP A 146 -19.08 -5.72 -26.27
CA ASP A 146 -19.37 -4.81 -27.37
C ASP A 146 -20.43 -5.38 -28.33
N MET A 147 -20.41 -6.69 -28.59
CA MET A 147 -21.46 -7.36 -29.37
C MET A 147 -22.82 -7.32 -28.66
N LEU A 148 -22.88 -7.58 -27.34
CA LEU A 148 -24.12 -7.46 -26.57
C LEU A 148 -24.67 -6.03 -26.56
N MET A 149 -23.80 -5.03 -26.43
CA MET A 149 -24.18 -3.62 -26.48
C MET A 149 -24.67 -3.19 -27.86
N LYS A 150 -24.11 -3.75 -28.95
CA LYS A 150 -24.62 -3.54 -30.32
C LYS A 150 -25.99 -4.16 -30.51
N ASN A 151 -26.20 -5.39 -30.05
CA ASN A 151 -27.50 -6.07 -30.14
C ASN A 151 -28.60 -5.28 -29.40
N LYS A 152 -28.31 -4.80 -28.18
CA LYS A 152 -29.22 -3.93 -27.42
C LYS A 152 -29.61 -2.68 -28.22
N ARG A 153 -28.64 -2.02 -28.87
CA ARG A 153 -28.91 -0.82 -29.68
C ARG A 153 -29.83 -1.13 -30.85
N GLU A 154 -29.67 -2.28 -31.50
CA GLU A 154 -30.52 -2.68 -32.61
C GLU A 154 -31.93 -3.04 -32.14
N GLU A 155 -32.09 -3.78 -31.03
CA GLU A 155 -33.38 -4.09 -30.43
C GLU A 155 -34.15 -2.82 -30.05
N LEU A 156 -33.49 -1.85 -29.39
CA LEU A 156 -34.09 -0.55 -29.09
C LEU A 156 -34.46 0.25 -30.34
N ARG A 157 -33.68 0.11 -31.43
CA ARG A 157 -34.00 0.75 -32.71
C ARG A 157 -35.24 0.14 -33.36
N GLN A 158 -35.36 -1.19 -33.30
CA GLN A 158 -36.52 -1.92 -33.82
C GLN A 158 -37.78 -1.63 -33.00
N LEU A 159 -37.66 -1.54 -31.67
CA LEU A 159 -38.74 -1.15 -30.77
C LEU A 159 -39.33 0.21 -31.16
N ARG A 160 -38.43 1.19 -31.33
CA ARG A 160 -38.79 2.56 -31.71
C ARG A 160 -39.44 2.68 -33.08
N LEU A 161 -39.18 1.74 -33.98
CA LEU A 161 -39.81 1.69 -35.30
C LEU A 161 -41.19 1.00 -35.27
N LYS A 162 -41.48 0.19 -34.26
CA LYS A 162 -42.72 -0.62 -34.16
C LYS A 162 -43.81 0.04 -33.31
N MET A 163 -43.46 0.92 -32.38
CA MET A 163 -44.42 1.49 -31.42
C MET A 163 -45.01 2.84 -31.85
N LEU A 164 -46.34 2.98 -31.72
CA LEU A 164 -47.14 4.18 -31.97
C LEU A 164 -47.62 4.87 -30.67
N ASP A 165 -47.58 4.17 -29.52
CA ASP A 165 -48.05 4.64 -28.21
C ASP A 165 -46.90 4.74 -27.20
N PHE A 166 -46.83 5.88 -26.49
CA PHE A 166 -45.68 6.26 -25.66
C PHE A 166 -45.58 5.52 -24.31
N SER A 167 -46.65 4.90 -23.80
CA SER A 167 -46.62 4.25 -22.47
C SER A 167 -46.08 2.82 -22.50
N GLU A 168 -46.38 2.05 -23.54
CA GLU A 168 -45.87 0.67 -23.71
C GLU A 168 -44.37 0.67 -24.09
N GLU A 169 -43.91 1.70 -24.82
CA GLU A 169 -42.50 1.84 -25.24
C GLU A 169 -41.54 1.96 -24.04
N ALA A 170 -41.98 2.54 -22.92
CA ALA A 170 -41.15 2.72 -21.73
C ALA A 170 -40.91 1.41 -20.96
N GLU A 171 -41.93 0.54 -20.89
CA GLU A 171 -41.83 -0.76 -20.24
C GLU A 171 -40.96 -1.72 -21.06
N GLU A 172 -41.24 -1.88 -22.35
CA GLU A 172 -40.45 -2.78 -23.21
C GLU A 172 -38.99 -2.33 -23.34
N LYS A 173 -38.72 -1.01 -23.33
CA LYS A 173 -37.36 -0.47 -23.28
C LYS A 173 -36.64 -0.83 -21.98
N SER A 174 -37.33 -0.75 -20.84
CA SER A 174 -36.78 -1.13 -19.53
C SER A 174 -36.41 -2.61 -19.51
N ASP A 175 -37.25 -3.46 -20.12
CA ASP A 175 -37.01 -4.91 -20.20
C ASP A 175 -35.79 -5.26 -21.06
N ILE A 176 -35.64 -4.62 -22.23
CA ILE A 176 -34.45 -4.79 -23.10
C ILE A 176 -33.17 -4.36 -22.37
N GLU A 177 -33.22 -3.24 -21.64
CA GLU A 177 -32.07 -2.77 -20.85
C GLU A 177 -31.72 -3.71 -19.70
N LEU A 178 -32.73 -4.29 -19.03
CA LEU A 178 -32.55 -5.27 -17.95
C LEU A 178 -31.99 -6.59 -18.50
N GLU A 179 -32.49 -7.08 -19.63
CA GLU A 179 -32.03 -8.32 -20.25
C GLU A 179 -30.57 -8.21 -20.73
N CYS A 180 -30.20 -7.10 -21.38
CA CYS A 180 -28.80 -6.86 -21.76
C CYS A 180 -27.89 -6.80 -20.53
N ARG A 181 -28.35 -6.20 -19.43
CA ARG A 181 -27.58 -6.14 -18.19
C ARG A 181 -27.35 -7.53 -17.59
N LYS A 182 -28.40 -8.37 -17.55
CA LYS A 182 -28.30 -9.76 -17.10
C LYS A 182 -27.31 -10.55 -17.96
N LYS A 183 -27.40 -10.45 -19.29
CA LYS A 183 -26.47 -11.13 -20.22
C LYS A 183 -25.01 -10.72 -20.03
N ILE A 184 -24.74 -9.43 -19.76
CA ILE A 184 -23.36 -8.96 -19.47
C ILE A 184 -22.87 -9.51 -18.13
N GLU A 185 -23.71 -9.54 -17.10
CA GLU A 185 -23.35 -10.07 -15.79
C GLU A 185 -23.12 -11.59 -15.83
N GLU A 186 -23.98 -12.32 -16.54
CA GLU A 186 -23.81 -13.74 -16.83
C GLU A 186 -22.51 -14.00 -17.60
N LEU A 187 -22.19 -13.18 -18.60
CA LEU A 187 -20.93 -13.29 -19.34
C LEU A 187 -19.72 -13.12 -18.42
N ARG A 188 -19.72 -12.10 -17.56
CA ARG A 188 -18.64 -11.84 -16.59
C ARG A 188 -18.49 -12.96 -15.58
N THR A 189 -19.60 -13.48 -15.06
CA THR A 189 -19.58 -14.62 -14.13
C THR A 189 -19.11 -15.90 -14.81
N ILE A 190 -19.51 -16.18 -16.05
CA ILE A 190 -19.00 -17.32 -16.83
C ILE A 190 -17.49 -17.20 -17.03
N PHE A 191 -16.97 -16.03 -17.39
CA PHE A 191 -15.51 -15.81 -17.52
C PHE A 191 -14.77 -15.92 -16.18
N ALA A 192 -15.41 -15.57 -15.06
CA ALA A 192 -14.87 -15.75 -13.72
C ALA A 192 -14.87 -17.23 -13.28
N ILE A 193 -15.95 -17.97 -13.57
CA ILE A 193 -16.12 -19.40 -13.24
C ILE A 193 -15.24 -20.27 -14.14
N ALA A 194 -15.05 -19.89 -15.41
CA ALA A 194 -14.22 -20.63 -16.35
C ALA A 194 -12.74 -20.67 -15.96
N ASP A 195 -12.30 -19.84 -15.01
CA ASP A 195 -10.91 -19.83 -14.52
C ASP A 195 -10.79 -19.79 -12.98
N PRO A 196 -11.21 -20.85 -12.27
CA PRO A 196 -11.11 -20.93 -10.81
C PRO A 196 -9.66 -20.98 -10.32
N LYS A 197 -8.75 -21.45 -11.19
CA LYS A 197 -7.30 -21.59 -10.91
C LYS A 197 -6.60 -20.25 -10.73
N ASN A 198 -7.18 -19.17 -11.23
CA ASN A 198 -6.63 -17.82 -11.10
C ASN A 198 -6.89 -17.17 -9.74
N LEU A 199 -7.89 -17.65 -8.98
CA LEU A 199 -8.22 -17.18 -7.64
C LEU A 199 -7.52 -17.98 -6.54
N GLN A 200 -6.89 -19.11 -6.88
CA GLN A 200 -6.23 -19.97 -5.91
C GLN A 200 -4.81 -19.48 -5.63
N ARG A 201 -4.51 -19.35 -4.34
CA ARG A 201 -3.14 -19.12 -3.85
C ARG A 201 -2.27 -20.26 -4.37
N ARG A 202 -1.24 -19.92 -5.14
CA ARG A 202 -0.29 -20.91 -5.70
C ARG A 202 0.76 -21.21 -4.63
N GLU A 203 0.60 -22.36 -3.98
CA GLU A 203 1.57 -22.86 -3.01
C GLU A 203 2.56 -23.79 -3.71
N VAL A 204 3.84 -23.63 -3.41
CA VAL A 204 4.88 -24.53 -3.91
C VAL A 204 4.88 -25.76 -2.99
N PRO A 205 4.79 -26.97 -3.54
CA PRO A 205 4.99 -28.16 -2.74
C PRO A 205 6.37 -28.19 -2.09
N ASP A 206 6.43 -28.50 -0.79
CA ASP A 206 7.67 -28.49 0.00
C ASP A 206 8.80 -29.33 -0.62
N TYR A 207 8.46 -30.42 -1.33
CA TYR A 207 9.44 -31.29 -1.96
C TYR A 207 10.16 -30.66 -3.17
N LEU A 208 9.65 -29.56 -3.73
CA LEU A 208 10.30 -28.80 -4.80
C LEU A 208 11.21 -27.68 -4.25
N ILE A 209 11.13 -27.42 -2.94
CA ILE A 209 11.84 -26.33 -2.27
C ILE A 209 13.17 -26.86 -1.73
N ASP A 210 14.25 -26.14 -2.01
CA ASP A 210 15.55 -26.40 -1.43
C ASP A 210 15.55 -26.08 0.06
N SER A 211 15.99 -27.03 0.90
CA SER A 211 16.00 -26.86 2.36
C SER A 211 17.03 -25.84 2.86
N ILE A 212 17.98 -25.41 2.02
CA ILE A 212 18.99 -24.41 2.36
C ILE A 212 18.53 -23.01 1.95
N SER A 213 18.17 -22.82 0.67
CA SER A 213 17.79 -21.51 0.13
C SER A 213 16.33 -21.16 0.31
N PHE A 214 15.46 -22.12 0.65
CA PHE A 214 14.00 -21.96 0.68
C PHE A 214 13.41 -21.47 -0.65
N THR A 215 14.08 -21.78 -1.77
CA THR A 215 13.64 -21.47 -3.13
C THR A 215 13.39 -22.73 -3.95
N ILE A 216 12.63 -22.63 -5.05
CA ILE A 216 12.45 -23.76 -5.98
C ILE A 216 13.81 -24.19 -6.52
N MET A 217 14.10 -25.49 -6.43
CA MET A 217 15.31 -26.09 -7.01
C MET A 217 15.27 -25.98 -8.53
N HIS A 218 16.30 -25.38 -9.15
CA HIS A 218 16.42 -25.35 -10.60
C HIS A 218 17.34 -26.49 -11.11
N ASP A 219 18.29 -26.92 -10.29
CA ASP A 219 19.22 -28.01 -10.58
C ASP A 219 19.34 -28.93 -9.36
N PRO A 220 18.28 -29.72 -9.07
CA PRO A 220 18.25 -30.57 -7.88
C PRO A 220 19.27 -31.71 -7.96
N VAL A 221 20.02 -31.88 -6.87
CA VAL A 221 20.96 -32.99 -6.64
C VAL A 221 20.56 -33.75 -5.39
N MET A 222 20.65 -35.07 -5.46
CA MET A 222 20.36 -35.99 -4.37
C MET A 222 21.66 -36.41 -3.68
N THR A 223 21.66 -36.43 -2.35
CA THR A 223 22.76 -36.93 -1.51
C THR A 223 22.59 -38.44 -1.26
N ARG A 224 23.63 -39.10 -0.71
CA ARG A 224 23.56 -40.53 -0.34
C ARG A 224 22.45 -40.83 0.67
N THR A 225 22.05 -39.84 1.47
CA THR A 225 21.00 -39.97 2.48
C THR A 225 19.58 -39.91 1.88
N GLY A 226 19.47 -39.61 0.59
CA GLY A 226 18.20 -39.52 -0.14
C GLY A 226 17.58 -38.11 -0.15
N ASN A 227 18.18 -37.14 0.54
CA ASN A 227 17.72 -35.76 0.53
C ASN A 227 18.13 -35.06 -0.77
N SER A 228 17.28 -34.16 -1.27
CA SER A 228 17.55 -33.36 -2.47
C SER A 228 17.75 -31.89 -2.11
N TYR A 229 18.75 -31.26 -2.72
CA TYR A 229 19.09 -29.85 -2.56
C TYR A 229 19.36 -29.22 -3.92
N ASP A 230 19.35 -27.89 -4.02
CA ASP A 230 19.86 -27.24 -5.23
C ASP A 230 21.39 -27.40 -5.31
N ARG A 231 21.93 -27.72 -6.49
CA ARG A 231 23.36 -28.00 -6.66
C ARG A 231 24.24 -26.88 -6.12
N VAL A 232 23.88 -25.64 -6.41
CA VAL A 232 24.68 -24.48 -6.04
C VAL A 232 24.73 -24.31 -4.53
N THR A 233 23.60 -24.44 -3.86
CA THR A 233 23.48 -24.21 -2.41
C THR A 233 24.24 -25.29 -1.65
N LEU A 234 24.13 -26.55 -2.09
CA LEU A 234 24.90 -27.65 -1.52
C LEU A 234 26.41 -27.50 -1.78
N MET A 235 26.82 -27.03 -2.97
CA MET A 235 28.22 -26.74 -3.27
C MET A 235 28.80 -25.63 -2.41
N GLU A 236 27.99 -24.61 -2.10
CA GLU A 236 28.40 -23.56 -1.18
C GLU A 236 28.53 -24.08 0.26
N HIS A 237 27.61 -24.95 0.69
CA HIS A 237 27.71 -25.64 1.97
C HIS A 237 28.99 -26.47 2.09
N PHE A 238 29.39 -27.19 1.04
CA PHE A 238 30.65 -27.95 1.04
C PHE A 238 31.91 -27.11 1.19
N LYS A 239 31.87 -25.80 0.89
CA LYS A 239 32.99 -24.89 1.18
C LYS A 239 33.13 -24.62 2.69
N ARG A 240 32.06 -24.83 3.47
CA ARG A 240 32.01 -24.59 4.92
C ARG A 240 32.09 -25.88 5.73
N SER A 241 31.38 -26.93 5.30
CA SER A 241 31.33 -28.24 5.97
C SER A 241 31.17 -29.39 4.99
N HIS A 242 31.91 -30.48 5.19
CA HIS A 242 31.79 -31.73 4.41
C HIS A 242 30.78 -32.70 5.05
N THR A 243 29.60 -32.20 5.37
CA THR A 243 28.51 -32.96 6.00
C THR A 243 27.20 -32.68 5.28
N ASP A 244 26.24 -33.60 5.33
CA ASP A 244 24.87 -33.34 4.89
C ASP A 244 24.25 -32.22 5.75
N PRO A 245 23.64 -31.17 5.15
CA PRO A 245 23.04 -30.06 5.88
C PRO A 245 21.96 -30.49 6.90
N LEU A 246 21.20 -31.53 6.57
CA LEU A 246 20.08 -32.00 7.39
C LEU A 246 20.52 -33.10 8.37
N THR A 247 21.14 -34.17 7.85
CA THR A 247 21.46 -35.35 8.69
C THR A 247 22.81 -35.25 9.40
N ARG A 248 23.65 -34.28 9.01
CA ARG A 248 25.03 -34.07 9.51
C ARG A 248 25.99 -35.26 9.26
N GLU A 249 25.59 -36.21 8.44
CA GLU A 249 26.47 -37.33 8.04
C GLU A 249 27.59 -36.85 7.11
N PRO A 250 28.77 -37.50 7.11
CA PRO A 250 29.86 -37.15 6.20
C PRO A 250 29.43 -37.25 4.73
N LEU A 251 29.54 -36.14 4.00
CA LEU A 251 29.10 -36.03 2.60
C LEU A 251 30.14 -35.27 1.77
N ARG A 252 30.53 -35.86 0.63
CA ARG A 252 31.49 -35.25 -0.31
C ARG A 252 30.82 -34.90 -1.64
N ALA A 253 31.48 -34.04 -2.42
CA ALA A 253 31.00 -33.63 -3.74
C ALA A 253 30.81 -34.80 -4.71
N ASP A 254 31.62 -35.86 -4.59
CA ASP A 254 31.52 -37.06 -5.44
C ASP A 254 30.29 -37.94 -5.11
N ASP A 255 29.68 -37.72 -3.94
CA ASP A 255 28.56 -38.52 -3.45
C ASP A 255 27.20 -38.02 -3.95
N ILE A 256 27.15 -36.84 -4.56
CA ILE A 256 25.91 -36.24 -5.04
C ILE A 256 25.58 -36.74 -6.44
N ARG A 257 24.29 -36.96 -6.72
CA ARG A 257 23.82 -37.39 -8.04
C ARG A 257 22.73 -36.44 -8.55
N PRO A 258 22.71 -36.07 -9.84
CA PRO A 258 21.63 -35.25 -10.38
C PRO A 258 20.29 -35.97 -10.23
N ASN A 259 19.29 -35.28 -9.67
CA ASN A 259 17.94 -35.82 -9.52
C ASN A 259 17.08 -35.38 -10.72
N LEU A 260 17.19 -36.12 -11.83
CA LEU A 260 16.51 -35.77 -13.08
C LEU A 260 14.98 -35.80 -12.94
N ALA A 261 14.43 -36.72 -12.14
CA ALA A 261 13.00 -36.81 -11.91
C ALA A 261 12.47 -35.57 -11.17
N LEU A 262 13.18 -35.13 -10.12
CA LEU A 262 12.80 -33.92 -9.40
C LEU A 262 13.01 -32.66 -10.24
N LYS A 263 14.04 -32.64 -11.10
CA LYS A 263 14.27 -31.54 -12.04
C LYS A 263 13.09 -31.40 -13.01
N GLN A 264 12.63 -32.52 -13.58
CA GLN A 264 11.45 -32.54 -14.44
C GLN A 264 10.20 -32.10 -13.67
N ALA A 265 10.01 -32.55 -12.42
CA ALA A 265 8.90 -32.10 -11.60
C ALA A 265 8.94 -30.58 -11.31
N CYS A 266 10.13 -30.02 -11.05
CA CYS A 266 10.30 -28.57 -10.91
C CYS A 266 9.97 -27.84 -12.21
N ASP A 267 10.46 -28.30 -13.36
CA ASP A 267 10.20 -27.68 -14.66
C ASP A 267 8.71 -27.77 -15.04
N ASP A 268 8.07 -28.94 -14.86
CA ASP A 268 6.63 -29.13 -15.07
C ASP A 268 5.81 -28.23 -14.14
N PHE A 269 6.21 -28.09 -12.88
CA PHE A 269 5.56 -27.19 -11.94
C PHE A 269 5.68 -25.73 -12.40
N LEU A 270 6.88 -25.30 -12.84
CA LEU A 270 7.15 -23.95 -13.30
C LEU A 270 6.41 -23.61 -14.60
N GLU A 271 6.29 -24.56 -15.52
CA GLU A 271 5.56 -24.37 -16.78
C GLU A 271 4.04 -24.24 -16.58
N ASN A 272 3.48 -25.01 -15.64
CA ASN A 272 2.05 -25.04 -15.38
C ASN A 272 1.59 -23.95 -14.38
N ASN A 273 2.42 -23.61 -13.39
CA ASN A 273 2.04 -22.74 -12.27
C ASN A 273 2.82 -21.43 -12.20
N GLY A 274 3.96 -21.27 -12.90
CA GLY A 274 4.84 -20.11 -12.77
C GLY A 274 5.64 -20.05 -11.47
N LEU A 275 6.57 -19.08 -11.37
CA LEU A 275 7.35 -18.88 -10.14
C LEU A 275 6.49 -18.22 -9.04
N PRO A 276 6.55 -18.71 -7.80
CA PRO A 276 5.69 -18.34 -6.66
C PRO A 276 6.05 -17.01 -5.96
N TRP A 277 7.12 -16.32 -6.36
CA TRP A 277 7.59 -15.11 -5.66
C TRP A 277 6.98 -13.81 -6.18
N ALA A 278 6.03 -13.85 -7.12
CA ALA A 278 5.12 -12.73 -7.26
C ALA A 278 4.25 -12.74 -5.99
N PRO A 279 4.25 -11.70 -5.13
CA PRO A 279 3.05 -11.46 -4.36
C PRO A 279 1.91 -11.54 -5.38
N THR A 280 0.84 -12.25 -5.06
CA THR A 280 -0.45 -11.97 -5.67
C THR A 280 -0.75 -10.50 -5.34
N GLN A 281 -0.15 -9.56 -6.07
CA GLN A 281 -0.91 -8.44 -6.56
C GLN A 281 -2.04 -9.12 -7.30
N GLU A 282 -3.20 -9.17 -6.65
CA GLU A 282 -4.46 -9.29 -7.35
C GLU A 282 -4.34 -8.35 -8.53
N ILE A 283 -4.13 -8.90 -9.73
CA ILE A 283 -4.17 -8.10 -10.94
C ILE A 283 -5.63 -7.67 -10.99
N PRO A 284 -5.94 -6.38 -10.77
CA PRO A 284 -7.31 -5.93 -10.87
C PRO A 284 -7.77 -6.30 -12.28
N VAL A 285 -8.94 -6.88 -12.38
CA VAL A 285 -9.54 -7.23 -13.68
C VAL A 285 -9.77 -5.97 -14.54
N ASP A 286 -9.54 -4.77 -13.98
CA ASP A 286 -9.54 -3.47 -14.63
C ASP A 286 -8.19 -3.14 -15.29
N VAL A 287 -7.72 -4.00 -16.18
CA VAL A 287 -6.83 -3.57 -17.25
C VAL A 287 -7.59 -3.76 -18.54
N PHE A 288 -8.20 -2.69 -19.07
CA PHE A 288 -8.15 -2.33 -20.50
C PHE A 288 -8.89 -0.99 -20.78
N ILE A 289 -8.15 0.06 -21.11
CA ILE A 289 -8.05 0.81 -22.38
C ILE A 289 -7.51 2.17 -21.99
N LEU A 290 -6.24 2.41 -22.27
CA LEU A 290 -5.89 3.63 -22.97
C LEU A 290 -5.04 3.22 -24.17
N HIS A 291 -5.33 3.88 -25.29
CA HIS A 291 -4.80 3.62 -26.62
C HIS A 291 -3.27 3.68 -26.65
N SER A 292 -2.67 2.99 -27.62
CA SER A 292 -1.22 3.00 -27.89
C SER A 292 -0.64 4.42 -28.02
N PRO A 293 0.63 4.61 -27.63
CA PRO A 293 1.26 5.92 -27.53
C PRO A 293 1.87 6.34 -28.88
N GLU A 294 1.61 7.59 -29.28
CA GLU A 294 2.61 8.32 -30.04
C GLU A 294 3.76 8.72 -29.11
N ARG A 295 4.97 8.54 -29.65
CA ARG A 295 6.28 8.83 -29.06
C ARG A 295 6.31 10.16 -28.32
N ASN A 296 6.81 10.13 -27.08
CA ASN A 296 7.91 11.00 -26.69
C ASN A 296 8.68 10.35 -25.54
N MET A 297 9.96 10.11 -25.80
CA MET A 297 10.94 9.68 -24.81
C MET A 297 11.12 10.77 -23.76
N LEU A 298 10.83 10.48 -22.50
CA LEU A 298 11.50 11.09 -21.35
C LEU A 298 11.67 10.00 -20.27
N SER A 299 12.91 9.89 -19.78
CA SER A 299 13.44 8.87 -18.88
C SER A 299 12.81 8.86 -17.48
N PRO A 300 12.80 7.72 -16.77
CA PRO A 300 12.43 7.67 -15.36
C PRO A 300 13.67 7.89 -14.46
N VAL A 301 13.87 9.12 -14.01
CA VAL A 301 14.65 9.44 -12.80
C VAL A 301 13.90 10.55 -12.07
N ASP A 302 13.85 10.46 -10.74
CA ASP A 302 13.29 11.41 -9.77
C ASP A 302 11.81 11.22 -9.35
N ALA A 303 11.60 10.25 -8.46
CA ALA A 303 10.55 10.32 -7.45
C ALA A 303 11.17 10.16 -6.06
N PHE A 304 10.85 11.12 -5.18
CA PHE A 304 11.12 11.24 -3.74
C PHE A 304 12.42 11.91 -3.27
N CYS A 305 12.30 13.21 -2.93
CA CYS A 305 12.87 13.76 -1.68
C CYS A 305 12.31 15.19 -1.41
N PRO A 306 11.66 15.49 -0.28
CA PRO A 306 11.52 16.86 0.17
C PRO A 306 12.79 17.33 0.89
N ALA A 307 13.35 18.43 0.39
CA ALA A 307 14.27 19.37 1.05
C ALA A 307 15.61 18.83 1.63
N LYS A 308 16.69 18.93 0.82
CA LYS A 308 18.05 19.10 1.33
C LYS A 308 18.17 20.47 2.02
N VAL A 309 18.29 20.46 3.35
CA VAL A 309 18.92 21.56 4.09
C VAL A 309 20.41 21.57 3.73
N GLN A 310 20.92 22.72 3.30
CA GLN A 310 22.33 22.92 2.95
C GLN A 310 23.24 22.62 4.16
N THR A 311 24.15 21.66 4.00
CA THR A 311 25.24 21.42 4.95
C THR A 311 26.39 22.41 4.69
N ARG A 312 26.75 23.20 5.69
CA ARG A 312 28.10 23.78 5.80
C ARG A 312 28.99 22.82 6.61
N PRO A 313 30.28 22.71 6.31
CA PRO A 313 31.18 21.84 7.08
C PRO A 313 31.74 22.59 8.28
N SER A 314 31.63 22.00 9.48
CA SER A 314 32.55 22.30 10.58
C SER A 314 32.57 21.13 11.56
N THR A 315 33.69 20.39 11.51
CA THR A 315 34.44 19.80 12.64
C THR A 315 33.67 19.13 13.79
N GLU A 316 33.95 17.83 13.99
CA GLU A 316 33.59 17.00 15.16
C GLU A 316 33.77 17.72 16.52
N PRO A 317 33.04 17.27 17.57
CA PRO A 317 33.59 16.18 18.37
C PRO A 317 32.60 15.01 18.55
N LYS A 318 33.19 13.81 18.58
CA LYS A 318 32.57 12.57 19.05
C LYS A 318 32.09 12.71 20.50
N THR A 319 31.06 11.91 20.82
CA THR A 319 30.53 11.52 22.15
C THR A 319 29.36 12.33 22.72
N SER A 320 28.13 11.81 22.56
CA SER A 320 27.16 11.48 23.64
C SER A 320 25.71 11.35 23.11
N LYS A 321 25.06 10.23 23.48
CA LYS A 321 23.60 9.96 23.56
C LYS A 321 22.71 10.17 22.32
N SER A 322 22.35 9.07 21.67
CA SER A 322 21.22 8.98 20.73
C SER A 322 19.83 8.79 21.41
N GLU A 323 19.78 8.72 22.74
CA GLU A 323 18.55 8.41 23.50
C GLU A 323 17.54 9.58 23.59
N ASP A 324 17.96 10.83 23.39
CA ASP A 324 17.15 12.01 23.76
C ASP A 324 16.30 12.63 22.62
N ARG A 325 16.36 12.12 21.39
CA ARG A 325 15.76 12.81 20.23
C ARG A 325 14.22 12.74 20.19
N TYR A 326 13.60 11.75 20.84
CA TYR A 326 12.15 11.48 20.77
C TYR A 326 11.42 11.53 22.12
N ASP A 327 12.13 11.79 23.23
CA ASP A 327 11.55 11.94 24.57
C ASP A 327 11.03 13.37 24.82
N LEU A 328 10.11 13.85 23.97
CA LEU A 328 9.55 15.19 24.07
C LEU A 328 8.43 15.24 25.12
N PRO A 329 8.31 16.33 25.92
CA PRO A 329 7.22 16.47 26.87
C PRO A 329 5.87 16.54 26.14
N ILE A 330 4.89 15.80 26.65
CA ILE A 330 3.51 15.86 26.15
C ILE A 330 2.84 17.08 26.78
N LEU A 331 2.09 17.84 25.98
CA LEU A 331 1.37 19.01 26.49
C LEU A 331 0.32 18.56 27.51
N LYS A 332 0.15 19.35 28.59
CA LYS A 332 -0.84 19.11 29.65
C LYS A 332 -2.27 19.42 29.17
N GLN A 333 -2.73 18.64 28.19
CA GLN A 333 -4.03 18.76 27.55
C GLN A 333 -4.67 17.37 27.43
N ILE A 334 -5.96 17.26 27.77
CA ILE A 334 -6.74 16.03 27.64
C ILE A 334 -7.89 16.29 26.67
N ASN A 335 -7.98 15.53 25.60
CA ASN A 335 -8.96 15.68 24.53
C ASN A 335 -9.97 14.53 24.58
N TYR A 336 -11.26 14.89 24.59
CA TYR A 336 -12.38 13.97 24.39
C TYR A 336 -13.08 14.31 23.08
N ILE A 337 -13.54 13.29 22.34
CA ILE A 337 -14.35 13.47 21.13
C ILE A 337 -15.75 12.90 21.37
N TRP A 338 -16.76 13.71 21.05
CA TRP A 338 -18.16 13.40 21.25
C TRP A 338 -18.94 13.48 19.93
N LEU A 339 -19.32 12.33 19.37
CA LEU A 339 -20.02 12.23 18.08
C LEU A 339 -21.53 11.96 18.19
N GLY A 340 -22.03 11.64 19.39
CA GLY A 340 -23.43 11.24 19.63
C GLY A 340 -24.29 12.31 20.31
N PRO A 341 -25.62 12.15 20.32
CA PRO A 341 -26.55 13.12 20.93
C PRO A 341 -26.77 12.89 22.43
N THR A 342 -26.38 11.73 22.98
CA THR A 342 -26.52 11.45 24.40
C THR A 342 -25.39 12.11 25.18
N PHE A 343 -25.64 12.51 26.43
CA PHE A 343 -24.62 12.96 27.37
C PHE A 343 -25.03 12.47 28.76
N ASP A 344 -24.62 11.25 29.08
CA ASP A 344 -25.18 10.49 30.18
C ASP A 344 -24.48 10.84 31.51
N ASN A 345 -25.16 10.51 32.62
CA ASN A 345 -24.65 10.81 33.97
C ASN A 345 -23.31 10.12 34.28
N PHE A 346 -23.04 8.98 33.62
CA PHE A 346 -21.76 8.27 33.77
C PHE A 346 -20.61 9.11 33.21
N ASP A 347 -20.74 9.62 31.99
CA ASP A 347 -19.71 10.41 31.33
C ASP A 347 -19.49 11.75 32.03
N GLN A 348 -20.57 12.36 32.53
CA GLN A 348 -20.51 13.54 33.40
C GLN A 348 -19.64 13.28 34.64
N THR A 349 -19.84 12.13 35.29
CA THR A 349 -19.08 11.74 36.49
C THR A 349 -17.61 11.52 36.16
N GLU A 350 -17.30 10.82 35.06
CA GLU A 350 -15.91 10.56 34.66
C GLU A 350 -15.16 11.82 34.25
N ILE A 351 -15.81 12.77 33.55
CA ILE A 351 -15.20 14.07 33.22
C ILE A 351 -14.91 14.87 34.50
N GLN A 352 -15.84 14.91 35.45
CA GLN A 352 -15.61 15.58 36.73
C GLN A 352 -14.44 14.96 37.50
N GLU A 353 -14.40 13.63 37.58
CA GLU A 353 -13.32 12.91 38.25
C GLU A 353 -11.97 13.10 37.54
N CYS A 354 -11.96 13.15 36.21
CA CYS A 354 -10.76 13.44 35.43
C CYS A 354 -10.17 14.82 35.78
N VAL A 355 -11.01 15.86 35.82
CA VAL A 355 -10.60 17.23 36.17
C VAL A 355 -10.10 17.29 37.62
N LYS A 356 -10.79 16.66 38.57
CA LYS A 356 -10.37 16.61 39.98
C LYS A 356 -9.02 15.92 40.16
N ARG A 357 -8.75 14.84 39.43
CA ARG A 357 -7.49 14.07 39.51
C ARG A 357 -6.33 14.73 38.80
N ASN A 358 -6.61 15.64 37.85
CA ASN A 358 -5.63 16.26 36.97
C ASN A 358 -5.83 17.79 36.89
N PRO A 359 -5.70 18.53 38.01
CA PRO A 359 -5.98 19.96 38.05
C PRO A 359 -5.04 20.79 37.15
N ASP A 360 -3.83 20.29 36.89
CA ASP A 360 -2.80 20.94 36.06
C ASP A 360 -3.02 20.73 34.55
N TYR A 361 -4.00 19.90 34.17
CA TYR A 361 -4.31 19.59 32.77
C TYR A 361 -5.53 20.38 32.31
N ARG A 362 -5.44 20.92 31.09
CA ARG A 362 -6.58 21.56 30.43
C ARG A 362 -7.38 20.52 29.67
N VAL A 363 -8.66 20.38 29.98
CA VAL A 363 -9.54 19.40 29.31
C VAL A 363 -10.24 20.07 28.13
N LYS A 364 -10.32 19.39 26.99
CA LYS A 364 -10.96 19.85 25.76
C LYS A 364 -12.00 18.85 25.31
N LEU A 365 -13.26 19.28 25.32
CA LEU A 365 -14.41 18.49 24.87
C LEU A 365 -14.75 18.89 23.44
N TRP A 366 -14.46 18.03 22.47
CA TRP A 366 -14.74 18.24 21.06
C TRP A 366 -16.11 17.66 20.68
N LEU A 367 -17.08 18.54 20.45
CA LEU A 367 -18.45 18.16 20.10
C LEU A 367 -18.68 18.18 18.59
N ASP A 368 -19.35 17.15 18.09
CA ASP A 368 -19.90 17.11 16.73
C ASP A 368 -21.26 17.82 16.67
N ASP A 369 -21.22 19.14 16.59
CA ASP A 369 -22.42 19.97 16.48
C ASP A 369 -23.25 19.69 15.23
N PHE A 370 -22.66 19.10 14.18
CA PHE A 370 -23.40 18.68 13.00
C PHE A 370 -24.22 17.40 13.27
N SER A 371 -23.63 16.38 13.91
CA SER A 371 -24.34 15.13 14.27
C SER A 371 -25.51 15.40 15.21
N MET A 372 -25.27 16.26 16.20
CA MET A 372 -26.29 16.62 17.18
C MET A 372 -27.44 17.37 16.53
N LEU A 373 -27.16 18.26 15.56
CA LEU A 373 -28.21 18.96 14.81
C LEU A 373 -29.04 18.02 13.94
N GLU A 374 -28.40 17.05 13.26
CA GLU A 374 -29.08 16.04 12.44
C GLU A 374 -30.02 15.16 13.27
N MET A 375 -29.58 14.78 14.48
CA MET A 375 -30.30 13.83 15.34
C MET A 375 -31.35 14.50 16.26
N GLU A 376 -31.14 15.75 16.68
CA GLU A 376 -32.00 16.44 17.66
C GLU A 376 -32.88 17.57 17.08
N GLY A 377 -32.64 17.98 15.83
CA GLY A 377 -33.39 19.08 15.20
C GLY A 377 -34.88 18.76 14.99
N PRO A 378 -35.80 19.76 15.05
CA PRO A 378 -37.23 19.54 14.92
C PRO A 378 -37.58 19.09 13.50
N ARG A 379 -37.75 17.77 13.31
CA ARG A 379 -38.09 17.08 12.05
C ARG A 379 -37.18 17.43 10.86
N GLY A 380 -35.90 17.04 10.98
CA GLY A 380 -34.96 16.91 9.86
C GLY A 380 -34.53 18.23 9.24
N LEU A 381 -33.55 18.17 8.35
CA LEU A 381 -32.97 19.30 7.61
C LEU A 381 -33.90 20.31 6.87
N PRO A 382 -35.22 20.12 6.58
CA PRO A 382 -35.90 20.95 5.56
C PRO A 382 -36.15 22.43 5.89
N SER A 383 -36.16 22.87 7.14
CA SER A 383 -36.68 24.21 7.49
C SER A 383 -35.62 25.30 7.70
N ILE A 384 -34.35 24.92 7.93
CA ILE A 384 -33.28 25.87 8.33
C ILE A 384 -32.35 26.22 7.16
N LEU A 385 -32.33 25.40 6.11
CA LEU A 385 -31.42 25.56 4.97
C LEU A 385 -31.99 26.46 3.86
N PRO A 386 -31.16 27.29 3.20
CA PRO A 386 -31.55 27.91 1.94
C PRO A 386 -31.97 26.83 0.93
N PRO A 387 -33.08 27.00 0.20
CA PRO A 387 -33.63 25.96 -0.68
C PRO A 387 -32.63 25.40 -1.70
N ALA A 388 -31.67 26.23 -2.14
CA ALA A 388 -30.62 25.84 -3.09
C ALA A 388 -29.61 24.85 -2.49
N SER A 389 -29.17 25.07 -1.24
CA SER A 389 -28.21 24.20 -0.54
C SER A 389 -28.85 22.86 -0.17
N LEU A 390 -30.11 22.89 0.25
CA LEU A 390 -30.90 21.68 0.51
C LEU A 390 -31.10 20.87 -0.78
N LYS A 391 -31.33 21.52 -1.93
CA LYS A 391 -31.43 20.86 -3.24
C LYS A 391 -30.13 20.19 -3.66
N ILE A 392 -28.98 20.83 -3.42
CA ILE A 392 -27.66 20.27 -3.76
C ILE A 392 -27.36 19.07 -2.86
N TYR A 393 -27.62 19.19 -1.55
CA TYR A 393 -27.43 18.10 -0.59
C TYR A 393 -28.35 16.91 -0.90
N THR A 394 -29.65 17.13 -1.06
CA THR A 394 -30.64 16.08 -1.38
C THR A 394 -30.45 15.47 -2.78
N SER A 395 -30.07 16.26 -3.79
CA SER A 395 -29.76 15.76 -5.13
C SER A 395 -28.46 14.95 -5.17
N GLY A 396 -27.44 15.37 -4.40
CA GLY A 396 -26.20 14.62 -4.21
C GLY A 396 -26.45 13.29 -3.50
N MET A 397 -27.24 13.31 -2.42
CA MET A 397 -27.63 12.12 -1.66
C MET A 397 -28.46 11.13 -2.49
N ASN A 398 -29.47 11.58 -3.24
CA ASN A 398 -30.31 10.69 -4.05
C ASN A 398 -29.54 10.05 -5.22
N LYS A 399 -28.58 10.78 -5.81
CA LYS A 399 -27.65 10.21 -6.79
C LYS A 399 -26.68 9.22 -6.17
N ALA A 400 -26.36 9.39 -4.88
CA ALA A 400 -25.48 8.48 -4.16
C ALA A 400 -26.10 7.12 -3.89
N ILE A 401 -27.36 7.15 -3.44
CA ILE A 401 -28.13 5.96 -3.08
C ILE A 401 -28.44 5.09 -4.33
N SER A 402 -28.45 5.69 -5.52
CA SER A 402 -28.85 5.03 -6.77
C SER A 402 -27.69 4.63 -7.71
N SER A 403 -26.43 5.00 -7.41
CA SER A 403 -25.29 4.72 -8.30
C SER A 403 -24.35 3.65 -7.75
N ALA A 404 -24.05 2.62 -8.56
CA ALA A 404 -22.99 1.64 -8.28
C ALA A 404 -21.56 2.19 -8.48
N GLN A 405 -21.41 3.48 -8.81
CA GLN A 405 -20.12 4.17 -8.96
C GLN A 405 -19.87 5.13 -7.79
N ILE A 406 -19.49 4.55 -6.65
CA ILE A 406 -19.33 5.26 -5.36
C ILE A 406 -18.26 6.37 -5.46
N ASN A 407 -17.24 6.23 -6.31
CA ASN A 407 -16.13 7.21 -6.40
C ASN A 407 -16.52 8.60 -6.91
N LYS A 408 -17.43 8.72 -7.89
CA LYS A 408 -17.92 10.04 -8.37
C LYS A 408 -18.91 10.67 -7.39
N THR A 409 -19.65 9.81 -6.70
CA THR A 409 -20.65 10.14 -5.70
C THR A 409 -20.03 10.65 -4.40
N PHE A 410 -18.93 10.04 -3.97
CA PHE A 410 -18.23 10.41 -2.75
C PHE A 410 -17.64 11.82 -2.83
N ALA A 411 -17.05 12.19 -3.98
CA ALA A 411 -16.62 13.55 -4.26
C ALA A 411 -17.78 14.57 -4.23
N VAL A 412 -19.00 14.16 -4.60
CA VAL A 412 -20.20 15.02 -4.57
C VAL A 412 -20.75 15.18 -3.15
N ILE A 413 -20.76 14.11 -2.34
CA ILE A 413 -21.16 14.17 -0.91
C ILE A 413 -20.20 15.05 -0.13
N VAL A 414 -18.90 14.80 -0.26
CA VAL A 414 -17.85 15.60 0.38
C VAL A 414 -17.94 17.07 -0.08
N ARG A 415 -18.20 17.32 -1.36
CA ARG A 415 -18.42 18.68 -1.89
C ARG A 415 -19.67 19.36 -1.32
N ALA A 416 -20.80 18.66 -1.22
CA ALA A 416 -22.02 19.21 -0.65
C ALA A 416 -21.84 19.56 0.84
N GLN A 417 -21.07 18.75 1.56
CA GLN A 417 -20.81 18.93 2.98
C GLN A 417 -19.76 20.03 3.24
N ILE A 418 -18.72 20.13 2.42
CA ILE A 418 -17.75 21.25 2.44
C ILE A 418 -18.44 22.58 2.11
N GLU A 419 -19.27 22.63 1.07
CA GLU A 419 -20.02 23.84 0.73
C GLU A 419 -21.06 24.18 1.82
N TYR A 420 -21.61 23.19 2.52
CA TYR A 420 -22.47 23.41 3.69
C TYR A 420 -21.70 24.05 4.87
N TYR A 421 -20.53 23.51 5.22
CA TYR A 421 -19.67 24.09 6.27
C TYR A 421 -19.19 25.50 5.92
N LYS A 422 -18.90 25.78 4.64
CA LYS A 422 -18.61 27.15 4.16
C LYS A 422 -19.81 28.10 4.24
N VAL A 423 -21.04 27.58 4.08
CA VAL A 423 -22.23 28.43 3.89
C VAL A 423 -22.89 28.87 5.19
N ARG A 424 -22.98 28.06 6.27
CA ARG A 424 -23.54 28.54 7.56
C ARG A 424 -23.55 27.48 8.66
N LEU A 425 -22.59 27.55 9.57
CA LEU A 425 -22.82 27.27 11.00
C LEU A 425 -22.29 28.47 11.79
N LYS A 426 -22.96 29.62 11.65
CA LYS A 426 -22.74 30.70 12.62
C LYS A 426 -23.22 30.20 13.99
N SER A 427 -22.50 30.58 15.04
CA SER A 427 -22.80 30.40 16.46
C SER A 427 -24.29 30.44 16.87
N GLN A 428 -25.12 31.15 16.11
CA GLN A 428 -26.58 31.24 16.26
C GLN A 428 -27.32 29.89 16.19
N LEU A 429 -26.83 28.91 15.41
CA LEU A 429 -27.49 27.59 15.31
C LEU A 429 -27.16 26.66 16.49
N ARG A 430 -25.97 26.80 17.09
CA ARG A 430 -25.55 25.99 18.25
C ARG A 430 -26.44 26.23 19.47
N ALA A 431 -26.96 27.44 19.63
CA ALA A 431 -27.90 27.81 20.69
C ALA A 431 -29.24 27.06 20.62
N HIS A 432 -29.56 26.43 19.48
CA HIS A 432 -30.79 25.66 19.30
C HIS A 432 -30.59 24.15 19.47
N ILE A 433 -29.38 23.68 19.82
CA ILE A 433 -29.08 22.26 20.02
C ILE A 433 -29.17 21.94 21.53
N PRO A 434 -30.20 21.19 21.99
CA PRO A 434 -30.40 20.93 23.41
C PRO A 434 -29.22 20.25 24.10
N THR A 435 -28.53 19.34 23.41
CA THR A 435 -27.38 18.65 24.02
C THR A 435 -26.17 19.56 24.21
N ILE A 436 -25.91 20.52 23.33
CA ILE A 436 -24.86 21.54 23.57
C ILE A 436 -25.19 22.36 24.81
N GLN A 437 -26.47 22.72 25.01
CA GLN A 437 -26.91 23.43 26.21
C GLN A 437 -26.67 22.58 27.47
N LYS A 438 -26.94 21.28 27.44
CA LYS A 438 -26.64 20.38 28.57
C LYS A 438 -25.16 20.37 28.95
N PHE A 439 -24.25 20.36 27.96
CA PHE A 439 -22.82 20.46 28.21
C PHE A 439 -22.46 21.80 28.87
N GLN A 440 -22.99 22.90 28.36
CA GLN A 440 -22.74 24.24 28.93
C GLN A 440 -23.26 24.35 30.37
N ASP A 441 -24.49 23.88 30.62
CA ASP A 441 -25.11 23.88 31.95
C ASP A 441 -24.30 23.01 32.93
N PHE A 442 -23.86 21.82 32.49
CA PHE A 442 -23.02 20.93 33.29
C PHE A 442 -21.69 21.58 33.70
N LEU A 443 -21.00 22.26 32.77
CA LEU A 443 -19.74 22.94 33.06
C LEU A 443 -19.93 24.10 34.04
N GLN A 444 -21.03 24.85 33.91
CA GLN A 444 -21.38 25.95 34.81
C GLN A 444 -21.79 25.46 36.20
N GLN A 445 -22.64 24.43 36.28
CA GLN A 445 -23.14 23.89 37.55
C GLN A 445 -22.03 23.28 38.42
N ASN A 446 -20.97 22.77 37.79
CA ASN A 446 -19.87 22.07 38.48
C ASN A 446 -18.58 22.88 38.55
N ASP A 447 -18.61 24.17 38.19
CA ASP A 447 -17.49 25.11 38.27
C ASP A 447 -16.21 24.63 37.53
N LEU A 448 -16.41 23.97 36.39
CA LEU A 448 -15.33 23.31 35.64
C LEU A 448 -14.61 24.28 34.68
N HIS A 449 -13.97 25.31 35.23
CA HIS A 449 -13.29 26.36 34.44
C HIS A 449 -12.08 25.89 33.61
N ASN A 450 -11.48 24.75 33.96
CA ASN A 450 -10.34 24.16 33.23
C ASN A 450 -10.77 23.29 32.03
N VAL A 451 -12.06 23.30 31.68
CA VAL A 451 -12.64 22.54 30.57
C VAL A 451 -13.07 23.48 29.45
N ASP A 452 -12.48 23.31 28.26
CA ASP A 452 -12.91 24.00 27.05
C ASP A 452 -13.93 23.17 26.28
N LEU A 453 -15.04 23.82 25.89
CA LEU A 453 -15.98 23.25 24.95
C LEU A 453 -15.63 23.71 23.52
N LEU A 454 -15.27 22.78 22.66
CA LEU A 454 -14.81 23.02 21.29
C LEU A 454 -15.70 22.27 20.29
N PHE A 455 -15.78 22.76 19.05
CA PHE A 455 -16.67 22.22 18.04
C PHE A 455 -15.90 21.68 16.85
N LEU A 456 -16.27 20.49 16.38
CA LEU A 456 -15.61 19.87 15.24
C LEU A 456 -15.85 20.65 13.94
N SER A 457 -16.98 21.34 13.79
CA SER A 457 -17.20 22.25 12.65
C SER A 457 -16.13 23.34 12.52
N ASP A 458 -15.74 23.97 13.63
CA ASP A 458 -14.66 24.99 13.66
C ASP A 458 -13.31 24.36 13.29
N PHE A 459 -13.05 23.15 13.78
CA PHE A 459 -11.85 22.38 13.47
C PHE A 459 -11.75 22.04 11.97
N TYR A 460 -12.85 21.61 11.37
CA TYR A 460 -12.92 21.29 9.95
C TYR A 460 -12.68 22.53 9.11
N GLU A 461 -13.32 23.65 9.45
CA GLU A 461 -13.14 24.91 8.72
C GLU A 461 -11.67 25.36 8.71
N ALA A 462 -11.01 25.35 9.87
CA ALA A 462 -9.61 25.74 9.97
C ALA A 462 -8.68 24.89 9.10
N LEU A 463 -8.91 23.56 9.06
CA LEU A 463 -8.13 22.65 8.23
C LEU A 463 -8.35 22.87 6.73
N PHE A 464 -9.60 23.10 6.31
CA PHE A 464 -9.90 23.40 4.91
C PHE A 464 -9.32 24.75 4.46
N GLN A 465 -9.36 25.78 5.32
CA GLN A 465 -8.74 27.07 5.03
C GLN A 465 -7.22 26.95 4.90
N ALA A 466 -6.57 26.15 5.77
CA ALA A 466 -5.14 25.91 5.71
C ALA A 466 -4.70 25.20 4.42
N GLU A 467 -5.48 24.22 3.95
CA GLU A 467 -5.20 23.55 2.67
C GLU A 467 -5.41 24.48 1.47
N HIS A 468 -6.49 25.28 1.48
CA HIS A 468 -6.73 26.28 0.43
C HIS A 468 -5.60 27.32 0.33
N GLN A 469 -5.02 27.73 1.45
CA GLN A 469 -3.88 28.64 1.49
C GLN A 469 -2.56 27.98 1.03
N ARG A 470 -2.36 26.68 1.26
CA ARG A 470 -1.21 25.92 0.71
C ARG A 470 -1.26 25.90 -0.81
N ASP A 471 -2.43 25.65 -1.41
CA ASP A 471 -2.62 25.62 -2.86
C ASP A 471 -2.31 26.97 -3.51
N GLN A 472 -2.74 28.09 -2.90
CA GLN A 472 -2.51 29.44 -3.41
C GLN A 472 -1.04 29.89 -3.37
N LYS A 473 -0.22 29.36 -2.46
CA LYS A 473 1.22 29.69 -2.36
C LYS A 473 2.10 28.92 -3.35
N SER A 474 1.61 27.83 -3.94
CA SER A 474 2.26 27.18 -5.08
C SER A 474 1.82 27.90 -6.37
N LEU A 475 2.73 28.64 -6.99
CA LEU A 475 2.46 29.65 -8.05
C LEU A 475 1.98 29.07 -9.42
N CYS A 476 1.35 27.90 -9.45
CA CYS A 476 0.99 27.18 -10.68
C CYS A 476 -0.42 26.56 -10.69
N TYR A 477 -1.48 27.17 -10.14
CA TYR A 477 -2.83 26.60 -10.31
C TYR A 477 -3.95 27.66 -10.45
N PRO A 478 -4.68 27.72 -11.58
CA PRO A 478 -5.82 28.61 -11.73
C PRO A 478 -7.08 28.02 -11.06
N SER A 479 -7.91 28.92 -10.52
CA SER A 479 -9.26 28.77 -9.94
C SER A 479 -9.88 27.36 -9.84
N LEU A 480 -10.37 27.02 -8.63
CA LEU A 480 -11.19 25.85 -8.29
C LEU A 480 -12.38 25.65 -9.24
N ASN A 481 -12.18 24.88 -10.31
CA ASN A 481 -13.24 24.47 -11.23
C ASN A 481 -13.73 23.04 -10.88
N PRO A 482 -15.04 22.79 -10.68
CA PRO A 482 -15.50 21.60 -9.96
C PRO A 482 -15.45 20.26 -10.72
N SER A 483 -15.28 20.27 -12.03
CA SER A 483 -15.09 19.07 -12.85
C SER A 483 -13.70 18.44 -12.67
N SER A 484 -12.77 19.16 -12.04
CA SER A 484 -11.39 18.71 -11.83
C SER A 484 -11.13 18.08 -10.45
N LEU A 485 -12.10 18.03 -9.54
CA LEU A 485 -11.91 17.48 -8.19
C LEU A 485 -11.86 15.94 -8.16
N ALA A 486 -12.55 15.26 -9.07
CA ALA A 486 -12.47 13.80 -9.20
C ALA A 486 -11.09 13.33 -9.70
N SER A 487 -10.37 14.16 -10.48
CA SER A 487 -8.98 13.93 -10.88
C SER A 487 -7.94 14.43 -9.87
N ARG A 488 -8.38 14.97 -8.72
CA ARG A 488 -7.53 15.56 -7.67
C ARG A 488 -7.55 14.75 -6.36
N TRP A 489 -8.22 13.60 -6.33
CA TRP A 489 -8.28 12.72 -5.15
C TRP A 489 -6.90 12.37 -4.61
N ASP A 490 -5.96 12.12 -5.52
CA ASP A 490 -4.56 11.80 -5.21
C ASP A 490 -3.73 13.01 -4.73
N ASN A 491 -4.23 14.23 -4.90
CA ASN A 491 -3.49 15.49 -4.64
C ASN A 491 -3.85 16.17 -3.31
N LEU A 492 -4.81 15.64 -2.54
CA LEU A 492 -5.16 16.18 -1.23
C LEU A 492 -4.13 15.79 -0.16
N GLY A 493 -3.89 16.68 0.79
CA GLY A 493 -3.02 16.42 1.92
C GLY A 493 -3.56 15.27 2.79
N PRO A 494 -2.68 14.55 3.50
CA PRO A 494 -3.09 13.43 4.38
C PRO A 494 -4.04 13.88 5.51
N GLU A 495 -3.94 15.14 5.93
CA GLU A 495 -4.78 15.76 6.94
C GLU A 495 -6.24 15.82 6.51
N VAL A 496 -6.51 16.24 5.27
CA VAL A 496 -7.86 16.38 4.75
C VAL A 496 -8.44 15.04 4.29
N ARG A 497 -7.60 14.13 3.79
CA ARG A 497 -8.01 12.76 3.47
C ARG A 497 -8.51 11.99 4.70
N LEU A 498 -7.82 12.08 5.84
CA LEU A 498 -8.29 11.43 7.10
C LEU A 498 -9.67 11.95 7.52
N LEU A 499 -9.89 13.26 7.40
CA LEU A 499 -11.18 13.86 7.71
C LEU A 499 -12.29 13.38 6.77
N GLN A 500 -12.01 13.29 5.48
CA GLN A 500 -12.96 12.75 4.49
C GLN A 500 -13.40 11.33 4.85
N TRP A 501 -12.46 10.49 5.26
CA TRP A 501 -12.77 9.14 5.74
C TRP A 501 -13.57 9.15 7.04
N ALA A 502 -13.28 10.06 7.97
CA ALA A 502 -14.06 10.18 9.20
C ALA A 502 -15.52 10.54 8.91
N PHE A 503 -15.76 11.44 7.96
CA PHE A 503 -17.11 11.77 7.51
C PHE A 503 -17.81 10.59 6.83
N PHE A 504 -17.08 9.83 6.03
CA PHE A 504 -17.61 8.64 5.38
C PHE A 504 -18.08 7.57 6.39
N GLU A 505 -17.24 7.24 7.37
CA GLU A 505 -17.61 6.26 8.41
C GLU A 505 -18.76 6.75 9.26
N ARG A 506 -18.80 8.04 9.56
CA ARG A 506 -19.95 8.66 10.21
C ARG A 506 -21.22 8.51 9.38
N TYR A 507 -21.16 8.72 8.06
CA TYR A 507 -22.30 8.53 7.16
C TYR A 507 -22.79 7.07 7.15
N ARG A 508 -21.89 6.09 7.28
CA ARG A 508 -22.23 4.67 7.46
C ARG A 508 -22.87 4.37 8.83
N GLY A 509 -22.92 5.34 9.74
CA GLY A 509 -23.34 5.14 11.14
C GLY A 509 -22.26 4.50 12.02
N ASN A 510 -21.02 4.40 11.53
CA ASN A 510 -19.88 3.83 12.25
C ASN A 510 -19.12 4.92 13.04
N TYR A 511 -19.74 5.39 14.12
CA TYR A 511 -19.18 6.44 14.97
C TYR A 511 -17.85 6.04 15.64
N ALA A 512 -17.61 4.74 15.87
CA ALA A 512 -16.36 4.25 16.42
C ALA A 512 -15.19 4.45 15.44
N ALA A 513 -15.36 4.07 14.17
CA ALA A 513 -14.35 4.29 13.13
C ALA A 513 -14.12 5.78 12.85
N ALA A 514 -15.20 6.58 12.83
CA ALA A 514 -15.09 8.03 12.72
C ALA A 514 -14.29 8.64 13.87
N SER A 515 -14.53 8.20 15.11
CA SER A 515 -13.77 8.62 16.30
C SER A 515 -12.29 8.23 16.23
N ASN A 516 -11.96 7.04 15.71
CA ASN A 516 -10.57 6.60 15.51
C ASN A 516 -9.81 7.47 14.49
N LEU A 517 -10.47 7.84 13.40
CA LEU A 517 -9.89 8.72 12.37
C LEU A 517 -9.70 10.14 12.92
N LEU A 518 -10.70 10.66 13.64
CA LEU A 518 -10.64 12.00 14.22
C LEU A 518 -9.60 12.11 15.33
N ARG A 519 -9.47 11.13 16.24
CA ARG A 519 -8.46 11.19 17.32
C ARG A 519 -7.04 11.23 16.77
N ALA A 520 -6.76 10.47 15.70
CA ALA A 520 -5.45 10.44 15.07
C ALA A 520 -5.09 11.80 14.43
N GLN A 521 -6.06 12.45 13.77
CA GLN A 521 -5.89 13.78 13.19
C GLN A 521 -5.88 14.89 14.26
N LEU A 522 -6.68 14.73 15.31
CA LEU A 522 -6.80 15.72 16.38
C LEU A 522 -5.48 15.83 17.15
N LEU A 523 -4.88 14.72 17.57
CA LEU A 523 -3.60 14.71 18.30
C LEU A 523 -2.44 15.36 17.52
N GLN A 524 -2.51 15.39 16.19
CA GLN A 524 -1.53 16.10 15.36
C GLN A 524 -1.66 17.63 15.56
N SER A 525 -2.89 18.14 15.55
CA SER A 525 -3.21 19.57 15.65
C SER A 525 -3.24 20.10 17.09
N HIS A 526 -3.66 19.24 18.02
CA HIS A 526 -3.86 19.51 19.44
C HIS A 526 -3.14 18.41 20.24
N PRO A 527 -1.80 18.43 20.23
CA PRO A 527 -0.99 17.42 20.91
C PRO A 527 -1.23 17.44 22.41
N GLY A 528 -1.06 16.29 23.05
CA GLY A 528 -1.52 16.04 24.40
C GLY A 528 -1.98 14.60 24.55
N ILE A 529 -3.06 14.42 25.29
CA ILE A 529 -3.68 13.13 25.59
C ILE A 529 -5.04 13.09 24.92
N TYR A 530 -5.40 11.96 24.36
CA TYR A 530 -6.74 11.60 23.93
C TYR A 530 -7.26 10.48 24.83
N VAL A 531 -8.53 10.58 25.23
CA VAL A 531 -9.21 9.57 26.03
C VAL A 531 -10.63 9.35 25.49
N ASP A 532 -11.06 8.09 25.41
CA ASP A 532 -12.47 7.77 25.17
C ASP A 532 -13.34 8.18 26.37
N HIS A 533 -14.51 8.76 26.13
CA HIS A 533 -15.39 9.31 27.18
C HIS A 533 -15.78 8.30 28.27
N HIS A 534 -15.85 7.02 27.93
CA HIS A 534 -16.15 5.93 28.86
C HIS A 534 -14.91 5.34 29.57
N THR A 535 -13.71 5.90 29.35
CA THR A 535 -12.47 5.41 29.96
C THR A 535 -12.11 6.23 31.19
N THR A 536 -11.99 5.55 32.33
CA THR A 536 -11.59 6.19 33.59
C THR A 536 -10.13 6.67 33.53
N VAL A 537 -9.94 7.97 33.77
CA VAL A 537 -8.61 8.60 33.75
C VAL A 537 -8.01 8.61 35.16
N PRO A 538 -6.82 8.03 35.37
CA PRO A 538 -6.10 8.14 36.64
C PRO A 538 -5.48 9.55 36.82
N SER A 539 -4.79 9.78 37.94
CA SER A 539 -3.92 10.96 38.03
C SER A 539 -2.71 10.77 37.11
N ILE A 540 -2.46 11.75 36.25
CA ILE A 540 -1.47 11.74 35.19
C ILE A 540 -0.32 12.65 35.63
N GLY A 541 0.87 12.09 35.78
CA GLY A 541 2.11 12.84 36.03
C GLY A 541 2.64 13.51 34.75
N ASP A 542 3.90 13.93 34.78
CA ASP A 542 4.55 14.44 33.57
C ASP A 542 4.94 13.27 32.66
N ILE A 543 4.20 13.11 31.56
CA ILE A 543 4.43 12.07 30.56
C ILE A 543 5.15 12.63 29.32
N ARG A 544 5.97 11.80 28.68
CA ARG A 544 6.82 12.16 27.55
C ARG A 544 6.70 11.15 26.40
N GLY A 545 7.07 11.58 25.19
CA GLY A 545 7.11 10.76 23.98
C GLY A 545 5.72 10.39 23.45
N PHE A 546 5.54 9.10 23.18
CA PHE A 546 4.28 8.51 22.72
C PHE A 546 3.86 7.39 23.67
N ARG A 547 2.60 7.39 24.12
CA ARG A 547 2.05 6.45 25.13
C ARG A 547 0.65 6.00 24.73
N PHE A 548 0.27 4.78 25.10
CA PHE A 548 -1.04 4.21 24.81
C PHE A 548 -1.47 3.22 25.91
N ALA A 549 -2.77 2.91 25.98
CA ALA A 549 -3.29 1.91 26.92
C ALA A 549 -3.05 0.48 26.44
N LEU A 550 -2.97 -0.46 27.39
CA LEU A 550 -3.01 -1.90 27.09
C LEU A 550 -4.34 -2.48 27.59
N THR A 551 -4.91 -3.40 26.83
CA THR A 551 -6.03 -4.24 27.29
C THR A 551 -5.54 -5.26 28.33
N ALA A 552 -6.48 -5.99 28.95
CA ALA A 552 -6.15 -7.07 29.90
C ALA A 552 -5.20 -8.12 29.28
N ASP A 553 -5.36 -8.38 27.98
CA ASP A 553 -4.56 -9.33 27.19
C ASP A 553 -3.22 -8.76 26.71
N LEU A 554 -2.81 -7.60 27.23
CA LEU A 554 -1.60 -6.87 26.81
C LEU A 554 -1.61 -6.42 25.35
N ALA A 555 -2.78 -6.35 24.70
CA ALA A 555 -2.91 -5.79 23.37
C ALA A 555 -2.98 -4.24 23.44
N PRO A 556 -2.37 -3.51 22.49
CA PRO A 556 -2.44 -2.07 22.45
C PRO A 556 -3.87 -1.59 22.17
N SER A 557 -4.32 -0.63 22.96
CA SER A 557 -5.63 0.01 22.87
C SER A 557 -5.48 1.49 22.57
N GLN A 558 -6.35 1.99 21.70
CA GLN A 558 -6.46 3.41 21.37
C GLN A 558 -7.38 4.19 22.33
N SER A 559 -7.92 3.53 23.36
CA SER A 559 -8.82 4.17 24.35
C SER A 559 -8.14 5.27 25.17
N PHE A 560 -6.82 5.19 25.27
CA PHE A 560 -5.95 6.25 25.77
C PHE A 560 -4.76 6.36 24.83
N LEU A 561 -4.50 7.56 24.30
CA LEU A 561 -3.38 7.82 23.40
C LEU A 561 -2.76 9.16 23.74
N ALA A 562 -1.47 9.20 24.04
CA ALA A 562 -0.76 10.43 24.34
C ALA A 562 0.41 10.58 23.38
N SER A 563 0.56 11.78 22.81
CA SER A 563 1.61 12.07 21.85
C SER A 563 2.16 13.47 22.03
N ALA A 564 3.48 13.57 22.00
CA ALA A 564 4.15 14.84 21.78
C ALA A 564 3.81 15.41 20.38
N PRO A 565 3.92 16.74 20.18
CA PRO A 565 3.74 17.35 18.87
C PRO A 565 4.64 16.71 17.80
N ASN A 566 4.09 16.39 16.63
CA ASN A 566 4.82 15.82 15.48
C ASN A 566 5.59 14.52 15.75
N HIS A 567 5.15 13.68 16.70
CA HIS A 567 5.83 12.43 17.00
C HIS A 567 5.78 11.45 15.80
N PRO A 568 6.90 10.80 15.41
CA PRO A 568 6.94 9.89 14.26
C PRO A 568 5.94 8.74 14.34
N CYS A 569 5.75 8.13 15.52
CA CYS A 569 4.76 7.07 15.71
C CYS A 569 3.32 7.52 15.40
N LEU A 570 2.96 8.76 15.76
CA LEU A 570 1.64 9.31 15.45
C LEU A 570 1.49 9.52 13.94
N GLN A 571 2.54 10.02 13.27
CA GLN A 571 2.54 10.22 11.81
C GLN A 571 2.43 8.89 11.06
N TYR A 572 3.16 7.87 11.50
CA TYR A 572 3.12 6.54 10.90
C TYR A 572 1.76 5.85 11.12
N PHE A 573 1.22 5.93 12.35
CA PHE A 573 -0.12 5.43 12.63
C PHE A 573 -1.18 6.06 11.71
N ARG A 574 -1.14 7.39 11.52
CA ARG A 574 -2.01 8.10 10.58
C ARG A 574 -1.83 7.61 9.14
N TYR A 575 -0.60 7.35 8.72
CA TYR A 575 -0.29 6.81 7.40
C TYR A 575 -0.86 5.38 7.22
N CYS A 576 -0.73 4.50 8.21
CA CYS A 576 -1.29 3.15 8.17
C CYS A 576 -2.80 3.16 8.00
N ILE A 577 -3.50 4.04 8.74
CA ILE A 577 -4.95 4.18 8.60
C ILE A 577 -5.31 4.66 7.19
N LEU A 578 -4.64 5.70 6.68
CA LEU A 578 -4.87 6.20 5.32
C LEU A 578 -4.65 5.10 4.26
N GLN A 579 -3.57 4.32 4.37
CA GLN A 579 -3.30 3.21 3.46
C GLN A 579 -4.43 2.18 3.47
N ASN A 580 -4.92 1.81 4.65
CA ASN A 580 -6.03 0.87 4.77
C ASN A 580 -7.28 1.38 4.03
N TYR A 581 -7.67 2.64 4.26
CA TYR A 581 -8.83 3.23 3.59
C TYR A 581 -8.62 3.51 2.09
N ASP A 582 -7.40 3.83 1.66
CA ASP A 582 -7.07 3.99 0.24
C ASP A 582 -7.17 2.64 -0.50
N ILE A 583 -6.84 1.53 0.16
CA ILE A 583 -7.08 0.16 -0.37
C ILE A 583 -8.58 -0.10 -0.50
N LEU A 584 -9.38 0.29 0.48
CA LEU A 584 -10.84 0.16 0.44
C LEU A 584 -11.45 0.91 -0.76
N LEU A 585 -10.97 2.13 -1.00
CA LEU A 585 -11.40 2.97 -2.13
C LEU A 585 -11.02 2.34 -3.48
N LYS A 586 -9.78 1.83 -3.60
CA LYS A 586 -9.28 1.18 -4.81
C LYS A 586 -10.04 -0.10 -5.16
N ASN A 587 -10.62 -0.75 -4.16
CA ASN A 587 -11.43 -1.95 -4.33
C ASN A 587 -12.92 -1.65 -4.56
N ASP A 588 -13.32 -0.40 -4.88
CA ASP A 588 -14.72 0.01 -5.09
C ASP A 588 -15.67 -0.36 -3.92
N PHE A 589 -15.15 -0.42 -2.69
CA PHE A 589 -15.87 -0.97 -1.53
C PHE A 589 -16.37 -2.42 -1.74
N LYS A 590 -15.84 -3.19 -2.69
CA LYS A 590 -16.20 -4.61 -2.93
C LYS A 590 -15.93 -5.49 -1.71
N CYS A 591 -14.95 -5.13 -0.88
CA CYS A 591 -14.72 -5.79 0.42
C CYS A 591 -15.84 -5.55 1.44
N VAL A 592 -16.74 -4.60 1.21
CA VAL A 592 -17.89 -4.28 2.09
C VAL A 592 -19.19 -4.88 1.56
N THR A 593 -19.27 -5.21 0.26
CA THR A 593 -20.25 -6.20 -0.20
C THR A 593 -19.71 -7.60 0.05
N LEU A 594 -19.55 -7.94 1.34
CA LEU A 594 -19.70 -9.34 1.72
C LEU A 594 -21.07 -9.76 1.25
N ASP A 595 -21.11 -10.68 0.28
CA ASP A 595 -22.34 -11.31 -0.16
C ASP A 595 -22.94 -12.05 1.05
N TYR A 596 -23.87 -11.39 1.74
CA TYR A 596 -24.48 -11.83 3.00
C TYR A 596 -25.23 -13.16 2.86
N THR A 597 -25.35 -13.70 1.65
CA THR A 597 -26.08 -14.92 1.34
C THR A 597 -25.20 -16.18 1.29
N THR A 598 -23.88 -16.05 1.11
CA THR A 598 -23.02 -17.22 0.78
C THR A 598 -21.92 -17.57 1.78
N MET A 599 -21.77 -16.88 2.91
CA MET A 599 -20.90 -17.39 3.97
C MET A 599 -21.59 -18.54 4.73
N LYS A 600 -20.99 -19.73 4.62
CA LYS A 600 -21.15 -20.81 5.60
C LYS A 600 -21.05 -20.22 7.01
N LYS A 601 -21.97 -20.65 7.88
CA LYS A 601 -22.05 -20.29 9.30
C LYS A 601 -20.64 -20.08 9.90
N PRO A 602 -20.34 -18.89 10.46
CA PRO A 602 -19.20 -18.72 11.34
C PRO A 602 -19.32 -19.73 12.48
N THR A 603 -18.25 -20.47 12.74
CA THR A 603 -18.22 -21.49 13.79
C THR A 603 -18.11 -20.90 15.20
N ASP A 604 -17.96 -19.57 15.33
CA ASP A 604 -17.86 -18.88 16.61
C ASP A 604 -19.09 -18.01 16.92
N PRO A 605 -19.73 -18.16 18.11
CA PRO A 605 -20.95 -17.44 18.47
C PRO A 605 -20.80 -15.92 18.65
N LEU A 606 -19.58 -15.37 18.73
CA LEU A 606 -19.33 -13.95 18.98
C LEU A 606 -19.36 -13.07 17.72
N ASP A 607 -19.18 -13.62 16.53
CA ASP A 607 -19.20 -12.86 15.26
C ASP A 607 -20.62 -12.49 14.78
N LEU A 608 -21.65 -12.98 15.47
CA LEU A 608 -23.05 -12.86 15.05
C LEU A 608 -23.74 -11.55 15.42
N GLN A 609 -23.10 -10.63 16.17
CA GLN A 609 -23.81 -9.46 16.69
C GLN A 609 -23.56 -8.13 15.98
N ASN A 610 -22.48 -7.93 15.20
CA ASN A 610 -22.34 -6.69 14.41
C ASN A 610 -21.21 -6.75 13.34
N PRO A 611 -21.51 -6.78 12.03
CA PRO A 611 -20.50 -6.90 10.96
C PRO A 611 -19.51 -5.72 10.89
N TYR A 612 -19.81 -4.56 11.50
CA TYR A 612 -18.92 -3.40 11.53
C TYR A 612 -17.73 -3.54 12.49
N ILE A 613 -17.76 -4.47 13.45
CA ILE A 613 -16.75 -4.54 14.53
C ILE A 613 -15.38 -5.02 14.00
N SER A 614 -15.37 -6.05 13.15
CA SER A 614 -14.12 -6.61 12.59
C SER A 614 -13.45 -5.69 11.56
N GLU A 615 -14.28 -5.02 10.73
CA GLU A 615 -13.80 -4.01 9.77
C GLU A 615 -13.21 -2.80 10.52
N THR A 616 -13.92 -2.28 11.52
CA THR A 616 -13.45 -1.14 12.32
C THR A 616 -12.12 -1.45 13.00
N TYR A 617 -11.99 -2.64 13.60
CA TYR A 617 -10.77 -3.09 14.27
C TYR A 617 -9.55 -3.07 13.34
N SER A 618 -9.71 -3.61 12.13
CA SER A 618 -8.61 -3.77 11.18
C SER A 618 -8.26 -2.48 10.44
N MET A 619 -9.26 -1.64 10.15
CA MET A 619 -9.11 -0.45 9.30
C MET A 619 -8.62 0.76 10.07
N SER A 620 -9.28 1.09 11.19
CA SER A 620 -9.02 2.31 11.98
C SER A 620 -8.71 2.04 13.45
N GLY A 621 -9.12 0.88 13.96
CA GLY A 621 -9.04 0.48 15.36
C GLY A 621 -7.74 -0.22 15.74
N SER A 622 -7.80 -1.00 16.80
CA SER A 622 -6.60 -1.55 17.45
C SER A 622 -5.73 -2.44 16.56
N GLY A 623 -6.27 -3.05 15.50
CA GLY A 623 -5.50 -3.82 14.51
C GLY A 623 -4.57 -2.95 13.67
N ALA A 624 -5.08 -1.83 13.15
CA ALA A 624 -4.27 -0.84 12.43
C ALA A 624 -3.19 -0.23 13.33
N PHE A 625 -3.55 0.04 14.59
CA PHE A 625 -2.62 0.54 15.59
C PHE A 625 -1.55 -0.48 15.97
N PHE A 626 -1.93 -1.74 16.22
CA PHE A 626 -0.99 -2.82 16.51
C PHE A 626 0.02 -3.00 15.37
N LYS A 627 -0.44 -3.02 14.12
CA LYS A 627 0.44 -3.07 12.95
C LYS A 627 1.40 -1.88 12.92
N ALA A 628 0.90 -0.66 13.11
CA ALA A 628 1.73 0.53 13.14
C ALA A 628 2.82 0.45 14.23
N MET A 629 2.46 0.02 15.43
CA MET A 629 3.40 -0.11 16.55
C MET A 629 4.41 -1.25 16.33
N LYS A 630 3.96 -2.35 15.70
CA LYS A 630 4.82 -3.49 15.33
C LYS A 630 5.85 -3.08 14.29
N ASP A 631 5.44 -2.45 13.20
CA ASP A 631 6.33 -2.01 12.12
C ASP A 631 7.39 -1.01 12.64
N VAL A 632 6.98 -0.11 13.55
CA VAL A 632 7.90 0.82 14.23
C VAL A 632 8.88 0.08 15.14
N ALA A 633 8.43 -0.95 15.88
CA ALA A 633 9.28 -1.76 16.74
C ALA A 633 10.27 -2.64 15.95
N GLU A 634 9.86 -3.13 14.78
CA GLU A 634 10.65 -4.03 13.92
C GLU A 634 11.64 -3.28 13.01
N GLY A 635 11.67 -1.94 13.05
CA GLY A 635 12.62 -1.15 12.26
C GLY A 635 12.40 -1.23 10.75
N VAL A 636 11.15 -1.51 10.32
CA VAL A 636 10.77 -1.59 8.90
C VAL A 636 10.92 -0.24 8.19
N LEU A 637 11.00 0.86 8.96
CA LEU A 637 11.34 2.19 8.49
C LEU A 637 12.87 2.31 8.39
N GLY A 638 13.39 2.60 7.20
CA GLY A 638 14.82 2.71 6.91
C GLY A 638 15.61 3.65 7.83
N GLU A 639 16.94 3.60 7.72
CA GLU A 639 17.99 4.08 8.63
C GLU A 639 17.84 5.49 9.26
N ASP A 640 16.93 6.34 8.81
CA ASP A 640 16.73 7.71 9.33
C ASP A 640 15.76 7.81 10.53
N ILE A 641 15.06 6.74 10.89
CA ILE A 641 14.24 6.71 12.12
C ILE A 641 14.69 5.56 13.03
N ASP A 642 15.83 5.75 13.69
CA ASP A 642 16.28 4.86 14.77
C ASP A 642 15.37 5.02 16.01
N VAL A 643 14.16 4.45 15.96
CA VAL A 643 13.22 4.34 17.10
C VAL A 643 13.57 3.13 17.97
N SER A 644 14.54 2.30 17.56
CA SER A 644 14.87 1.03 18.20
C SER A 644 15.35 1.16 19.66
N LYS A 645 15.65 2.40 20.11
CA LYS A 645 16.02 2.72 21.50
C LYS A 645 15.19 3.82 22.18
N ALA A 646 14.15 4.36 21.53
CA ALA A 646 13.30 5.41 22.12
C ALA A 646 12.15 4.80 22.93
N ALA A 647 12.27 4.86 24.26
CA ALA A 647 11.37 4.41 25.32
C ALA A 647 9.86 4.38 24.98
N MET A 648 9.33 3.19 24.64
CA MET A 648 7.92 2.84 24.85
C MET A 648 7.73 2.43 26.31
N GLU A 649 7.32 3.36 27.17
CA GLU A 649 6.94 3.02 28.55
C GLU A 649 5.43 2.82 28.69
N LYS A 650 5.05 1.86 29.52
CA LYS A 650 3.67 1.42 29.73
C LYS A 650 2.99 2.32 30.76
N VAL A 651 1.81 2.84 30.45
CA VAL A 651 0.93 3.42 31.47
C VAL A 651 -0.03 2.32 31.93
N ARG A 652 0.07 1.88 33.19
CA ARG A 652 -0.92 0.98 33.80
C ARG A 652 -2.20 1.78 34.06
N VAL A 653 -3.18 1.66 33.17
CA VAL A 653 -4.53 2.13 33.45
C VAL A 653 -5.19 1.08 34.35
N ASN A 654 -5.59 1.48 35.56
CA ASN A 654 -6.34 0.63 36.48
C ASN A 654 -7.74 0.41 35.89
N ALA A 655 -7.91 -0.60 35.05
CA ALA A 655 -9.22 -1.12 34.68
C ALA A 655 -9.82 -1.85 35.90
N ARG A 656 -10.37 -1.08 36.85
CA ARG A 656 -11.25 -1.66 37.86
C ARG A 656 -12.60 -1.93 37.20
N GLY A 657 -12.79 -3.18 36.80
CA GLY A 657 -14.13 -3.76 36.67
C GLY A 657 -14.39 -4.49 35.37
N VAL A 658 -13.76 -5.64 35.14
CA VAL A 658 -14.43 -6.95 34.99
C VAL A 658 -13.39 -8.01 35.34
N LYS A 659 -13.69 -8.85 36.34
CA LYS A 659 -12.89 -10.03 36.69
C LYS A 659 -13.09 -11.11 35.64
N GLY A 660 -12.01 -11.76 35.23
CA GLY A 660 -11.97 -12.96 34.39
C GLY A 660 -10.55 -13.21 33.97
#